data_AF-A0A924ZU11-F1
#
_entry.id   AF-A0A924ZU11-F1
#
_cell.length_a   1.000
_cell.length_b   1.000
_cell.length_c   1.000
_cell.angle_alpha   90.00
_cell.angle_beta   90.00
_cell.angle_gamma   90.00
#
_symmetry.space_group_name_H-M   'P 1'
#
loop_
_entity.id
_entity.type
_entity.pdbx_description
1 polymer ?
#
loop_
_entity_poly.entity_id
_entity_poly.type
_entity_poly.pdbx_seq_one_letter_code
_entity_poly.pdbx_strand_id
1 'polypeptide(L)'
;WTLVKKKTEFDIQKSDQTVGAYIYDTLLKKPDQKIKGKLVRVIERKFYKAELEQILKTQQQFHPELQDKNIYQLCLEELYENNEAHRSSIGTKDFVHLFLNDIIFFQRPLKSKKSLISNCKFERRTFIKDGIKQIEPLKCIAASHPLYQEYRLWQWLQNLRILEKETDNIVTTKFLNTEADWIGLFDWLNERKEIDNKALMSHLVKPFKLKASDYRWNYVFDENNDTKKYPCNETKAQIKFRLGKCENIAPDFLTKETEENLWHILYSVEDKFDIEKALKTFAVKNNLGSDFVDNFKKFPPFKKEYGAYSSKAIKKLLPLMRMGKYWNEHDFHPQTKERIEKLLSGEYDESIRNRVREKAININTIHDFSFLPQWLASYIVYDRHSEDGETVKWKTAADIEKLEQHSLRNPIVEQVINETLQVVKAIWLQHGNGREDYFDEIHIELGREMKNPAEKRKQMTNQISENENTNLRVKALLIELMNEGNAENVRPYSPMQQEILKLYEEGVLNGIESIDDDILKISKQAQPTSSDLKRYILWLQQKYRSPYTGAVIPLNKLFTTDYQIEHIIPQSRYFDDSFSNKVICEAAVNKDKDNLLGYEYIKSNYGKTIELCGGKHVKIFTVDAYEKFVKEHYSKSRGKMKKLMMDEIPEAFVQRQLNDSRYISKVVKNLMSNIVREDDEQEAISKNVIVCNGAITSILKQDWGLNDIWNELITPRFERLNKLTNSSDFGEWTSKDGKQVFQTQVPFLLQKGFNKKRIDHRHHALDAIVIACATRSHINYLNNESALGKATKTEKDKKRYDLKHKLCTKRFNTGS
;
A
#
# COMPACT_ATOMS: atom_id res chain seq x y z
N TRP A 1 5.71 8.33 27.86
CA TRP A 1 6.80 9.27 27.52
C TRP A 1 6.31 10.72 27.41
N THR A 2 5.25 11.00 26.64
CA THR A 2 4.68 12.35 26.48
C THR A 2 4.14 12.97 27.78
N LEU A 3 3.55 12.19 28.68
CA LEU A 3 3.15 12.66 30.02
C LEU A 3 4.33 13.06 30.90
N VAL A 4 5.41 12.28 30.87
CA VAL A 4 6.63 12.60 31.63
C VAL A 4 7.26 13.87 31.05
N LYS A 5 7.30 13.99 29.72
CA LYS A 5 7.68 15.22 29.02
C LYS A 5 6.82 16.42 29.46
N LYS A 6 5.49 16.34 29.33
CA LYS A 6 4.57 17.42 29.72
C LYS A 6 4.66 17.75 31.20
N LYS A 7 4.84 16.75 32.07
CA LYS A 7 5.05 16.94 33.51
C LYS A 7 6.36 17.70 33.75
N THR A 8 7.47 17.27 33.16
CA THR A 8 8.74 17.99 33.27
C THR A 8 8.63 19.42 32.71
N GLU A 9 7.93 19.61 31.58
CA GLU A 9 7.68 20.93 31.00
C GLU A 9 6.83 21.82 31.92
N PHE A 10 5.77 21.26 32.49
CA PHE A 10 4.91 21.94 33.45
C PHE A 10 5.67 22.28 34.74
N ASP A 11 6.48 21.37 35.27
CA ASP A 11 7.29 21.59 36.47
C ASP A 11 8.31 22.72 36.23
N ILE A 12 8.95 22.76 35.05
CA ILE A 12 9.86 23.83 34.64
C ILE A 12 9.11 25.16 34.47
N GLN A 13 7.96 25.16 33.80
CA GLN A 13 7.14 26.38 33.65
C GLN A 13 6.66 26.91 34.99
N LYS A 14 6.23 26.03 35.89
CA LYS A 14 5.75 26.39 37.22
C LYS A 14 6.88 26.93 38.11
N SER A 15 8.12 26.51 37.88
CA SER A 15 9.27 27.06 38.59
C SER A 15 9.69 28.46 38.11
N ASP A 16 9.13 28.98 37.01
CA ASP A 16 9.56 30.23 36.35
C ASP A 16 11.08 30.27 36.08
N GLN A 17 11.67 29.10 35.84
CA GLN A 17 13.11 28.92 35.62
C GLN A 17 13.39 28.40 34.21
N THR A 18 14.59 28.68 33.71
CA THR A 18 15.12 28.03 32.50
C THR A 18 15.46 26.56 32.79
N VAL A 19 15.67 25.76 31.74
CA VAL A 19 15.92 24.32 31.90
C VAL A 19 17.23 24.08 32.66
N GLY A 20 18.28 24.83 32.34
CA GLY A 20 19.56 24.78 33.04
C GLY A 20 19.46 25.19 34.50
N ALA A 21 18.75 26.29 34.81
CA ALA A 21 18.54 26.75 36.18
C ALA A 21 17.77 25.71 37.02
N TYR A 22 16.70 25.15 36.46
CA TYR A 22 15.91 24.09 37.09
C TYR A 22 16.76 22.85 37.40
N ILE A 23 17.62 22.43 36.46
CA ILE A 23 18.54 21.30 36.65
C ILE A 23 19.54 21.63 37.75
N TYR A 24 20.15 22.82 37.71
CA TYR A 24 21.17 23.25 38.66
C TYR A 24 20.62 23.29 40.09
N ASP A 25 19.47 23.92 40.30
CA ASP A 25 18.82 24.01 41.63
C ASP A 25 18.43 22.64 42.18
N THR A 26 18.05 21.72 41.30
CA THR A 26 17.73 20.36 41.71
C THR A 26 18.99 19.59 42.11
N LEU A 27 20.11 19.79 41.42
CA LEU A 27 21.39 19.16 41.77
C LEU A 27 21.95 19.71 43.08
N LEU A 28 21.76 21.01 43.36
CA LEU A 28 22.14 21.59 44.66
C LEU A 28 21.39 20.92 45.82
N LYS A 29 20.11 20.60 45.64
CA LYS A 29 19.31 19.89 46.65
C LYS A 29 19.63 18.40 46.71
N LYS A 30 19.93 17.78 45.57
CA LYS A 30 20.18 16.35 45.45
C LYS A 30 21.31 16.06 44.45
N PRO A 31 22.58 16.01 44.93
CA PRO A 31 23.75 15.89 44.05
C PRO A 31 23.83 14.57 43.28
N ASP A 32 23.28 13.48 43.83
CA ASP A 32 23.23 12.14 43.23
C ASP A 32 22.09 11.98 42.19
N GLN A 33 21.30 13.03 41.96
CA GLN A 33 20.16 12.97 41.06
C GLN A 33 20.61 12.84 39.60
N LYS A 34 20.29 11.69 39.00
CA LYS A 34 20.52 11.46 37.57
C LYS A 34 19.71 12.45 36.72
N ILE A 35 20.41 13.34 36.00
CA ILE A 35 19.80 14.36 35.14
C ILE A 35 19.07 13.69 33.97
N LYS A 36 19.82 13.00 33.10
CA LYS A 36 19.29 12.35 31.88
C LYS A 36 18.49 11.10 32.23
N GLY A 37 17.21 11.13 31.88
CA GLY A 37 16.31 9.97 31.99
C GLY A 37 15.56 9.85 33.32
N LYS A 38 15.88 10.67 34.34
CA LYS A 38 15.16 10.71 35.62
C LYS A 38 14.66 12.12 35.97
N LEU A 39 15.52 13.15 35.99
CA LEU A 39 15.10 14.54 36.23
C LEU A 39 14.52 15.20 34.96
N VAL A 40 15.31 15.24 33.89
CA VAL A 40 14.90 15.74 32.57
C VAL A 40 15.07 14.61 31.57
N ARG A 41 13.95 14.15 30.99
CA ARG A 41 13.94 13.04 30.03
C ARG A 41 13.89 13.54 28.60
N VAL A 42 12.78 14.15 28.20
CA VAL A 42 12.61 14.84 26.92
C VAL A 42 11.69 16.04 27.14
N ILE A 43 12.03 17.19 26.56
CA ILE A 43 11.23 18.42 26.57
C ILE A 43 11.20 19.04 25.17
N GLU A 44 10.28 19.95 24.91
CA GLU A 44 10.20 20.68 23.65
C GLU A 44 11.41 21.57 23.42
N ARG A 45 11.87 21.58 22.16
CA ARG A 45 12.97 22.43 21.70
C ARG A 45 12.76 23.91 22.04
N LYS A 46 11.51 24.38 22.13
CA LYS A 46 11.17 25.76 22.47
C LYS A 46 11.75 26.20 23.83
N PHE A 47 11.83 25.30 24.81
CA PHE A 47 12.38 25.61 26.13
C PHE A 47 13.88 25.88 26.06
N TYR A 48 14.63 25.02 25.38
CA TYR A 48 16.05 25.24 25.13
C TYR A 48 16.32 26.44 24.21
N LYS A 49 15.44 26.70 23.24
CA LYS A 49 15.52 27.92 22.41
C LYS A 49 15.37 29.17 23.27
N ALA A 50 14.34 29.23 24.13
CA ALA A 50 14.11 30.39 24.99
C ALA A 50 15.26 30.62 25.97
N GLU A 51 15.78 29.56 26.59
CA GLU A 51 16.94 29.65 27.48
C GLU A 51 18.19 30.13 26.74
N LEU A 52 18.49 29.55 25.57
CA LEU A 52 19.64 29.97 24.79
C LEU A 52 19.50 31.41 24.28
N GLU A 53 18.30 31.83 23.88
CA GLU A 53 18.03 33.20 23.48
C GLU A 53 18.33 34.18 24.62
N GLN A 54 17.89 33.86 25.84
CA GLN A 54 18.16 34.66 27.03
C GLN A 54 19.65 34.72 27.34
N ILE A 55 20.35 33.57 27.30
CA ILE A 55 21.80 33.51 27.50
C ILE A 55 22.51 34.40 26.48
N LEU A 56 22.22 34.24 25.18
CA LEU A 56 22.90 34.99 24.12
C LEU A 56 22.63 36.50 24.21
N LYS A 57 21.38 36.91 24.49
CA LYS A 57 21.02 38.32 24.69
C LYS A 57 21.75 38.94 25.90
N THR A 58 21.90 38.19 26.98
CA THR A 58 22.67 38.65 28.14
C THR A 58 24.16 38.71 27.81
N GLN A 59 24.72 37.69 27.16
CA GLN A 59 26.14 37.67 26.77
C GLN A 59 26.50 38.80 25.80
N GLN A 60 25.59 39.16 24.89
CA GLN A 60 25.77 40.32 24.01
C GLN A 60 26.02 41.63 24.78
N GLN A 61 25.51 41.78 26.01
CA GLN A 61 25.74 42.99 26.81
C GLN A 61 27.18 43.08 27.35
N PHE A 62 27.87 41.93 27.48
CA PHE A 62 29.21 41.83 28.05
C PHE A 62 30.31 41.66 26.99
N HIS A 63 29.95 41.17 25.79
CA HIS A 63 30.91 40.82 24.73
C HIS A 63 30.69 41.70 23.48
N PRO A 64 31.58 42.67 23.20
CA PRO A 64 31.44 43.58 22.06
C PRO A 64 31.54 42.85 20.71
N GLU A 65 32.24 41.73 20.64
CA GLU A 65 32.39 40.92 19.42
C GLU A 65 31.05 40.39 18.91
N LEU A 66 30.09 40.12 19.80
CA LEU A 66 28.75 39.64 19.46
C LEU A 66 27.81 40.77 18.96
N GLN A 67 28.29 42.01 18.93
CA GLN A 67 27.60 43.16 18.35
C GLN A 67 28.31 43.68 17.08
N ASP A 68 29.50 43.17 16.77
CA ASP A 68 30.29 43.61 15.63
C ASP A 68 29.74 43.05 14.31
N LYS A 69 29.26 43.94 13.45
CA LYS A 69 28.72 43.60 12.13
C LYS A 69 29.78 43.05 11.17
N ASN A 70 31.04 43.47 11.30
CA ASN A 70 32.13 42.99 10.45
C ASN A 70 32.46 41.54 10.79
N ILE A 71 32.55 41.21 12.08
CA ILE A 71 32.75 39.83 12.53
C ILE A 71 31.57 38.96 12.10
N TYR A 72 30.34 39.46 12.24
CA TYR A 72 29.15 38.74 11.77
C TYR A 72 29.22 38.41 10.28
N GLN A 73 29.59 39.39 9.45
CA GLN A 73 29.71 39.22 8.01
C GLN A 73 30.79 38.20 7.64
N LEU A 74 31.96 38.25 8.29
CA LEU A 74 33.03 37.25 8.12
C LEU A 74 32.55 35.84 8.51
N CYS A 75 31.77 35.70 9.59
CA CYS A 75 31.18 34.42 9.95
C CYS A 75 30.21 33.90 8.88
N LEU A 76 29.42 34.77 8.25
CA LEU A 76 28.51 34.36 7.18
C LEU A 76 29.25 33.92 5.92
N GLU A 77 30.35 34.60 5.59
CA GLU A 77 31.20 34.26 4.45
C GLU A 77 31.86 32.90 4.62
N GLU A 78 32.38 32.61 5.82
CA GLU A 78 33.00 31.33 6.17
C GLU A 78 31.97 30.18 6.25
N LEU A 79 30.83 30.39 6.92
CA LEU A 79 29.83 29.32 7.12
C LEU A 79 29.04 28.98 5.85
N TYR A 80 28.88 29.95 4.93
CA TYR A 80 28.02 29.84 3.74
C TYR A 80 28.73 30.26 2.46
N GLU A 81 29.98 29.83 2.28
CA GLU A 81 30.84 30.15 1.14
C GLU A 81 30.13 30.06 -0.22
N ASN A 82 29.37 28.97 -0.42
CA ASN A 82 28.72 28.62 -1.70
C ASN A 82 27.22 28.97 -1.78
N ASN A 83 26.65 29.64 -0.78
CA ASN A 83 25.20 29.90 -0.72
C ASN A 83 24.89 31.39 -0.52
N GLU A 84 25.15 32.17 -1.58
CA GLU A 84 24.94 33.62 -1.63
C GLU A 84 23.51 34.04 -1.26
N ALA A 85 22.51 33.34 -1.78
CA ALA A 85 21.10 33.65 -1.51
C ALA A 85 20.78 33.54 -0.01
N HIS A 86 21.33 32.53 0.67
CA HIS A 86 21.16 32.38 2.12
C HIS A 86 21.91 33.48 2.87
N ARG A 87 23.16 33.77 2.51
CA ARG A 87 23.97 34.88 3.09
C ARG A 87 23.22 36.20 3.02
N SER A 88 22.68 36.57 1.86
CA SER A 88 21.91 37.81 1.70
C SER A 88 20.64 37.83 2.57
N SER A 89 20.00 36.68 2.79
CA SER A 89 18.77 36.60 3.60
C SER A 89 19.01 36.81 5.10
N ILE A 90 20.14 36.33 5.63
CA ILE A 90 20.50 36.44 7.05
C ILE A 90 21.50 37.57 7.34
N GLY A 91 22.06 38.22 6.33
CA GLY A 91 23.01 39.33 6.47
C GLY A 91 22.46 40.55 7.22
N THR A 92 21.12 40.71 7.26
CA THR A 92 20.44 41.77 8.02
C THR A 92 20.08 41.37 9.46
N LYS A 93 20.42 40.13 9.87
CA LYS A 93 20.13 39.57 11.20
C LYS A 93 21.33 39.73 12.14
N ASP A 94 21.21 39.19 13.34
CA ASP A 94 22.22 39.27 14.40
C ASP A 94 22.80 37.88 14.77
N PHE A 95 23.84 37.89 15.61
CA PHE A 95 24.44 36.66 16.12
C PHE A 95 23.44 35.77 16.88
N VAL A 96 22.43 36.35 17.55
CA VAL A 96 21.38 35.58 18.22
C VAL A 96 20.61 34.74 17.20
N HIS A 97 20.19 35.34 16.08
CA HIS A 97 19.53 34.61 15.01
C HIS A 97 20.42 33.51 14.42
N LEU A 98 21.68 33.82 14.14
CA LEU A 98 22.64 32.88 13.55
C LEU A 98 22.85 31.65 14.44
N PHE A 99 23.16 31.83 15.72
CA PHE A 99 23.37 30.69 16.62
C PHE A 99 22.08 29.90 16.83
N LEU A 100 20.95 30.59 16.98
CA LEU A 100 19.71 29.98 17.42
C LEU A 100 18.95 29.31 16.27
N ASN A 101 18.84 29.92 15.09
CA ASN A 101 18.01 29.42 14.00
C ASN A 101 18.80 28.73 12.88
N ASP A 102 20.08 29.08 12.71
CA ASP A 102 20.91 28.61 11.60
C ASP A 102 21.96 27.57 12.01
N ILE A 103 22.43 27.60 13.27
CA ILE A 103 23.46 26.66 13.75
C ILE A 103 22.85 25.58 14.66
N ILE A 104 22.39 25.95 15.86
CA ILE A 104 22.10 24.97 16.93
C ILE A 104 20.76 24.26 16.71
N PHE A 105 19.72 25.02 16.36
CA PHE A 105 18.37 24.46 16.18
C PHE A 105 17.91 24.40 14.73
N PHE A 106 18.79 24.72 13.79
CA PHE A 106 18.51 24.50 12.38
C PHE A 106 18.22 23.02 12.15
N GLN A 107 17.12 22.75 11.46
CA GLN A 107 16.79 21.42 11.00
C GLN A 107 16.55 21.50 9.52
N ARG A 108 17.35 20.74 8.76
CA ARG A 108 17.15 20.65 7.31
C ARG A 108 15.69 20.26 7.06
N PRO A 109 14.95 21.02 6.24
CA PRO A 109 13.61 20.61 5.86
C PRO A 109 13.69 19.23 5.21
N LEU A 110 12.64 18.44 5.36
CA LEU A 110 12.56 17.15 4.69
C LEU A 110 12.71 17.39 3.18
N LYS A 111 13.69 16.72 2.56
CA LYS A 111 13.90 16.84 1.11
C LYS A 111 12.60 16.49 0.40
N SER A 112 12.16 17.39 -0.47
CA SER A 112 11.00 17.17 -1.32
C SER A 112 11.17 15.87 -2.10
N LYS A 113 10.22 14.94 -1.93
CA LYS A 113 10.23 13.64 -2.63
C LYS A 113 9.48 13.69 -3.96
N LYS A 114 9.42 14.87 -4.61
CA LYS A 114 8.74 15.06 -5.90
C LYS A 114 9.24 14.13 -7.01
N SER A 115 10.50 13.69 -6.95
CA SER A 115 11.05 12.69 -7.89
C SER A 115 10.36 11.32 -7.77
N LEU A 116 9.84 10.97 -6.57
CA LEU A 116 9.16 9.70 -6.33
C LEU A 116 7.74 9.67 -6.87
N ILE A 117 7.19 10.81 -7.30
CA ILE A 117 5.87 10.90 -7.95
C ILE A 117 5.92 10.15 -9.27
N SER A 118 4.87 9.36 -9.52
CA SER A 118 4.71 8.62 -10.76
C SER A 118 4.75 9.52 -11.98
N ASN A 119 5.26 8.96 -13.07
CA ASN A 119 5.30 9.58 -14.38
C ASN A 119 3.96 9.37 -15.11
N CYS A 120 3.53 10.38 -15.85
CA CYS A 120 2.38 10.30 -16.75
C CYS A 120 2.72 9.41 -17.95
N LYS A 121 1.77 8.55 -18.32
CA LYS A 121 1.92 7.62 -19.45
C LYS A 121 1.81 8.28 -20.83
N PHE A 122 1.18 9.45 -20.91
CA PHE A 122 0.89 10.10 -22.20
C PHE A 122 1.84 11.25 -22.54
N GLU A 123 2.20 12.07 -21.56
CA GLU A 123 2.87 13.35 -21.81
C GLU A 123 4.33 13.34 -21.38
N ARG A 124 5.21 13.76 -22.29
CA ARG A 124 6.64 14.00 -22.05
C ARG A 124 6.98 15.46 -22.36
N ARG A 125 8.03 15.99 -21.73
CA ARG A 125 8.65 17.27 -22.05
C ARG A 125 10.01 17.03 -22.69
N THR A 126 10.35 17.87 -23.65
CA THR A 126 11.66 17.85 -24.30
C THR A 126 12.36 19.15 -23.96
N PHE A 127 13.59 19.07 -23.46
CA PHE A 127 14.42 20.23 -23.16
C PHE A 127 15.88 19.92 -23.52
N ILE A 128 16.65 20.98 -23.78
CA ILE A 128 18.08 20.87 -24.07
C ILE A 128 18.82 21.13 -22.77
N LYS A 129 19.64 20.18 -22.34
CA LYS A 129 20.54 20.34 -21.20
C LYS A 129 21.94 19.97 -21.65
N ASP A 130 22.89 20.88 -21.44
CA ASP A 130 24.30 20.69 -21.80
C ASP A 130 24.49 20.32 -23.30
N GLY A 131 23.70 20.93 -24.18
CA GLY A 131 23.71 20.67 -25.63
C GLY A 131 23.01 19.38 -26.07
N ILE A 132 22.56 18.53 -25.15
CA ILE A 132 21.90 17.25 -25.43
C ILE A 132 20.39 17.41 -25.28
N LYS A 133 19.64 16.95 -26.29
CA LYS A 133 18.18 16.90 -26.26
C LYS A 133 17.73 15.78 -25.31
N GLN A 134 17.13 16.14 -24.18
CA GLN A 134 16.61 15.21 -23.18
C GLN A 134 15.08 15.18 -23.25
N ILE A 135 14.51 13.98 -23.12
CA ILE A 135 13.06 13.75 -23.07
C ILE A 135 12.74 13.21 -21.68
N GLU A 136 11.89 13.90 -20.94
CA GLU A 136 11.49 13.51 -19.58
C GLU A 136 9.96 13.40 -19.49
N PRO A 137 9.40 12.33 -18.91
CA PRO A 137 7.97 12.24 -18.70
C PRO A 137 7.47 13.28 -17.67
N LEU A 138 6.28 13.85 -17.92
CA LEU A 138 5.65 14.76 -16.97
C LEU A 138 5.16 13.99 -15.73
N LYS A 139 5.20 14.63 -14.56
CA LYS A 139 4.68 14.02 -13.32
C LYS A 139 3.16 14.03 -13.26
N CYS A 140 2.59 13.05 -12.56
CA CYS A 140 1.15 12.96 -12.32
C CYS A 140 0.65 14.14 -11.44
N ILE A 141 -0.58 14.59 -11.72
CA ILE A 141 -1.23 15.69 -10.99
C ILE A 141 -1.61 15.27 -9.56
N ALA A 142 -1.67 16.23 -8.63
CA ALA A 142 -2.17 15.99 -7.28
C ALA A 142 -3.68 15.69 -7.28
N ALA A 143 -4.12 14.76 -6.45
CA ALA A 143 -5.54 14.37 -6.35
C ALA A 143 -6.44 15.48 -5.77
N SER A 144 -5.85 16.43 -5.05
CA SER A 144 -6.54 17.62 -4.54
C SER A 144 -6.73 18.72 -5.58
N HIS A 145 -6.05 18.65 -6.73
CA HIS A 145 -6.08 19.72 -7.73
C HIS A 145 -7.50 19.86 -8.33
N PRO A 146 -8.05 21.09 -8.47
CA PRO A 146 -9.40 21.32 -9.02
C PRO A 146 -9.66 20.59 -10.35
N LEU A 147 -8.75 20.77 -11.32
CA LEU A 147 -8.77 20.07 -12.61
C LEU A 147 -8.88 18.54 -12.49
N TYR A 148 -8.17 17.92 -11.54
CA TYR A 148 -8.24 16.47 -11.34
C TYR A 148 -9.58 16.03 -10.75
N GLN A 149 -10.13 16.81 -9.82
CA GLN A 149 -11.43 16.50 -9.21
C GLN A 149 -12.57 16.62 -10.22
N GLU A 150 -12.53 17.64 -11.08
CA GLU A 150 -13.45 17.77 -12.22
C GLU A 150 -13.36 16.55 -13.15
N TYR A 151 -12.15 16.20 -13.57
CA TYR A 151 -11.89 15.03 -14.42
C TYR A 151 -12.40 13.72 -13.81
N ARG A 152 -12.12 13.49 -12.51
CA ARG A 152 -12.59 12.31 -11.79
C ARG A 152 -14.11 12.25 -11.71
N LEU A 153 -14.78 13.39 -11.52
CA LEU A 153 -16.24 13.46 -11.47
C LEU A 153 -16.87 13.08 -12.81
N TRP A 154 -16.36 13.61 -13.93
CA TRP A 154 -16.82 13.22 -15.26
C TRP A 154 -16.59 11.72 -15.54
N GLN A 155 -15.41 11.20 -15.18
CA GLN A 155 -15.12 9.76 -15.28
C GLN A 155 -16.10 8.93 -14.44
N TRP A 156 -16.43 9.39 -13.23
CA TRP A 156 -17.33 8.70 -12.32
C TRP A 156 -18.79 8.71 -12.84
N LEU A 157 -19.25 9.84 -13.39
CA LEU A 157 -20.59 9.96 -13.97
C LEU A 157 -20.76 9.01 -15.15
N GLN A 158 -19.77 8.94 -16.04
CA GLN A 158 -19.88 8.10 -17.22
C GLN A 158 -19.94 6.60 -16.90
N ASN A 159 -19.31 6.20 -15.79
CA ASN A 159 -19.32 4.82 -15.30
C ASN A 159 -20.52 4.52 -14.38
N LEU A 160 -21.35 5.51 -14.06
CA LEU A 160 -22.52 5.33 -13.20
C LEU A 160 -23.57 4.47 -13.92
N ARG A 161 -24.03 3.42 -13.24
CA ARG A 161 -25.20 2.64 -13.63
C ARG A 161 -26.13 2.51 -12.43
N ILE A 162 -27.42 2.75 -12.67
CA ILE A 162 -28.47 2.56 -11.66
C ILE A 162 -29.12 1.21 -11.89
N LEU A 163 -29.25 0.43 -10.83
CA LEU A 163 -29.77 -0.94 -10.83
C LEU A 163 -30.99 -1.02 -9.92
N GLU A 164 -31.99 -1.79 -10.31
CA GLU A 164 -33.09 -2.20 -9.42
C GLU A 164 -32.61 -3.35 -8.51
N LYS A 165 -32.87 -3.28 -7.20
CA LYS A 165 -32.34 -4.27 -6.25
C LYS A 165 -32.94 -5.66 -6.40
N GLU A 166 -34.20 -5.75 -6.80
CA GLU A 166 -34.89 -7.04 -6.92
C GLU A 166 -34.42 -7.85 -8.14
N THR A 167 -34.21 -7.15 -9.26
CA THR A 167 -33.95 -7.79 -10.56
C THR A 167 -32.52 -7.64 -11.06
N ASP A 168 -31.73 -6.74 -10.44
CA ASP A 168 -30.42 -6.31 -10.93
C ASP A 168 -30.41 -5.76 -12.37
N ASN A 169 -31.57 -5.29 -12.85
CA ASN A 169 -31.70 -4.66 -14.16
C ASN A 169 -31.16 -3.21 -14.15
N ILE A 170 -30.45 -2.84 -15.22
CA ILE A 170 -29.92 -1.48 -15.40
C ILE A 170 -31.04 -0.54 -15.86
N VAL A 171 -31.34 0.48 -15.05
CA VAL A 171 -32.42 1.45 -15.24
C VAL A 171 -31.93 2.90 -15.29
N THR A 172 -30.64 3.13 -15.57
CA THR A 172 -30.02 4.47 -15.59
C THR A 172 -30.78 5.48 -16.45
N THR A 173 -31.20 5.06 -17.65
CA THR A 173 -31.91 5.92 -18.62
C THR A 173 -33.29 6.35 -18.15
N LYS A 174 -33.88 5.68 -17.15
CA LYS A 174 -35.13 6.11 -16.51
C LYS A 174 -34.98 7.43 -15.76
N PHE A 175 -33.79 7.69 -15.23
CA PHE A 175 -33.51 8.86 -14.38
C PHE A 175 -32.59 9.88 -15.04
N LEU A 176 -31.69 9.42 -15.92
CA LEU A 176 -30.70 10.23 -16.61
C LEU A 176 -30.84 9.97 -18.12
N ASN A 177 -31.83 10.61 -18.73
CA ASN A 177 -32.14 10.43 -20.14
C ASN A 177 -31.61 11.58 -20.99
N THR A 178 -31.75 12.80 -20.49
CA THR A 178 -31.43 14.02 -21.23
C THR A 178 -30.10 14.59 -20.82
N GLU A 179 -29.53 15.42 -21.68
CA GLU A 179 -28.30 16.14 -21.41
C GLU A 179 -28.39 17.01 -20.13
N ALA A 180 -29.54 17.66 -19.93
CA ALA A 180 -29.81 18.49 -18.76
C ALA A 180 -29.77 17.69 -17.45
N ASP A 181 -30.25 16.43 -17.45
CA ASP A 181 -30.26 15.58 -16.26
C ASP A 181 -28.84 15.30 -15.75
N TRP A 182 -27.94 14.95 -16.67
CA TRP A 182 -26.53 14.69 -16.37
C TRP A 182 -25.78 15.94 -15.93
N ILE A 183 -26.06 17.10 -16.55
CA ILE A 183 -25.46 18.38 -16.14
C ILE A 183 -25.95 18.78 -14.75
N GLY A 184 -27.25 18.64 -14.47
CA GLY A 184 -27.82 18.88 -13.16
C GLY A 184 -27.20 17.98 -12.09
N LEU A 185 -26.97 16.70 -12.41
CA LEU A 185 -26.27 15.78 -11.53
C LEU A 185 -24.81 16.19 -11.32
N PHE A 186 -24.09 16.56 -12.39
CA PHE A 186 -22.70 17.04 -12.28
C PHE A 186 -22.61 18.27 -11.37
N ASP A 187 -23.48 19.26 -11.58
CA ASP A 187 -23.53 20.48 -10.76
C ASP A 187 -23.75 20.13 -9.29
N TRP A 188 -24.75 19.27 -9.00
CA TRP A 188 -25.06 18.82 -7.65
C TRP A 188 -23.88 18.12 -6.96
N LEU A 189 -23.12 17.31 -7.70
CA LEU A 189 -21.92 16.64 -7.20
C LEU A 189 -20.75 17.61 -7.01
N ASN A 190 -20.57 18.57 -7.92
CA ASN A 190 -19.47 19.52 -7.93
C ASN A 190 -19.52 20.51 -6.75
N GLU A 191 -20.65 20.62 -6.07
CA GLU A 191 -20.80 21.44 -4.86
C GLU A 191 -20.56 20.67 -3.55
N ARG A 192 -20.39 19.35 -3.62
CA ARG A 192 -20.30 18.48 -2.44
C ARG A 192 -18.89 17.94 -2.25
N LYS A 193 -18.57 17.67 -0.99
CA LYS A 193 -17.32 17.00 -0.62
C LYS A 193 -17.34 15.51 -0.97
N GLU A 194 -18.45 14.84 -0.65
CA GLU A 194 -18.62 13.39 -0.75
C GLU A 194 -20.11 13.03 -0.87
N ILE A 195 -20.40 11.84 -1.36
CA ILE A 195 -21.76 11.27 -1.49
C ILE A 195 -21.78 9.80 -1.05
N ASP A 196 -22.95 9.31 -0.68
CA ASP A 196 -23.26 7.89 -0.49
C ASP A 196 -24.41 7.45 -1.41
N ASN A 197 -24.71 6.15 -1.41
CA ASN A 197 -25.75 5.59 -2.28
C ASN A 197 -27.12 6.21 -1.97
N LYS A 198 -27.47 6.28 -0.69
CA LYS A 198 -28.73 6.82 -0.20
C LYS A 198 -28.97 8.26 -0.65
N ALA A 199 -27.97 9.14 -0.52
CA ALA A 199 -28.07 10.54 -0.91
C ALA A 199 -28.27 10.68 -2.43
N LEU A 200 -27.54 9.90 -3.24
CA LEU A 200 -27.71 9.91 -4.68
C LEU A 200 -29.09 9.38 -5.10
N MET A 201 -29.50 8.22 -4.56
CA MET A 201 -30.80 7.63 -4.89
C MET A 201 -31.93 8.56 -4.45
N SER A 202 -31.82 9.18 -3.27
CA SER A 202 -32.80 10.17 -2.81
C SER A 202 -32.85 11.40 -3.72
N HIS A 203 -31.73 11.84 -4.28
CA HIS A 203 -31.70 12.96 -5.21
C HIS A 203 -32.34 12.61 -6.57
N LEU A 204 -32.02 11.44 -7.13
CA LEU A 204 -32.49 11.01 -8.45
C LEU A 204 -33.94 10.51 -8.46
N VAL A 205 -34.36 9.81 -7.42
CA VAL A 205 -35.61 9.03 -7.40
C VAL A 205 -36.77 9.83 -6.80
N LYS A 206 -36.50 10.77 -5.89
CA LYS A 206 -37.53 11.60 -5.22
C LYS A 206 -38.39 12.43 -6.19
N PRO A 207 -37.85 13.04 -7.27
CA PRO A 207 -38.67 13.71 -8.28
C PRO A 207 -39.73 12.80 -8.93
N PHE A 208 -39.45 11.49 -9.01
CA PHE A 208 -40.35 10.49 -9.59
C PHE A 208 -41.31 9.85 -8.57
N LYS A 209 -41.31 10.32 -7.31
CA LYS A 209 -42.12 9.75 -6.21
C LYS A 209 -41.89 8.25 -5.97
N LEU A 210 -40.73 7.74 -6.36
CA LEU A 210 -40.33 6.35 -6.17
C LEU A 210 -39.53 6.19 -4.86
N LYS A 211 -39.44 4.97 -4.33
CA LYS A 211 -38.67 4.70 -3.10
C LYS A 211 -37.20 4.52 -3.44
N ALA A 212 -36.33 5.30 -2.78
CA ALA A 212 -34.88 5.21 -2.97
C ALA A 212 -34.29 3.85 -2.54
N SER A 213 -34.97 3.12 -1.65
CA SER A 213 -34.56 1.80 -1.16
C SER A 213 -34.49 0.73 -2.24
N ASP A 214 -35.28 0.89 -3.31
CA ASP A 214 -35.51 -0.14 -4.32
C ASP A 214 -34.43 -0.11 -5.41
N TYR A 215 -33.59 0.93 -5.39
CA TYR A 215 -32.55 1.17 -6.37
C TYR A 215 -31.17 1.20 -5.71
N ARG A 216 -30.14 0.88 -6.49
CA ARG A 216 -28.73 0.95 -6.08
C ARG A 216 -27.86 1.40 -7.25
N TRP A 217 -26.64 1.84 -6.96
CA TRP A 217 -25.62 2.07 -8.00
C TRP A 217 -24.78 0.81 -8.24
N ASN A 218 -23.98 0.81 -9.31
CA ASN A 218 -22.99 -0.23 -9.60
C ASN A 218 -21.69 -0.15 -8.76
N TYR A 219 -21.53 0.90 -7.95
CA TYR A 219 -20.36 1.06 -7.08
C TYR A 219 -20.51 0.25 -5.79
N VAL A 220 -19.40 0.00 -5.09
CA VAL A 220 -19.40 -0.75 -3.83
C VAL A 220 -20.08 0.08 -2.74
N PHE A 221 -21.07 -0.48 -2.06
CA PHE A 221 -21.71 0.13 -0.90
C PHE A 221 -22.04 -0.93 0.15
N ASP A 222 -22.40 -0.49 1.35
CA ASP A 222 -22.82 -1.35 2.44
C ASP A 222 -24.35 -1.45 2.43
N GLU A 223 -24.88 -2.63 2.14
CA GLU A 223 -26.34 -2.86 2.08
C GLU A 223 -27.04 -2.63 3.43
N ASN A 224 -26.32 -2.78 4.54
CA ASN A 224 -26.91 -2.69 5.88
C ASN A 224 -26.95 -1.25 6.41
N ASN A 225 -26.05 -0.37 5.97
CA ASN A 225 -25.88 0.96 6.57
C ASN A 225 -25.47 2.08 5.60
N ASP A 226 -25.31 1.82 4.30
CA ASP A 226 -24.96 2.81 3.26
C ASP A 226 -23.75 3.71 3.61
N THR A 227 -22.80 3.22 4.42
CA THR A 227 -21.73 4.04 5.01
C THR A 227 -20.62 4.42 4.04
N LYS A 228 -20.54 3.78 2.87
CA LYS A 228 -19.41 3.96 1.95
C LYS A 228 -19.58 5.24 1.14
N LYS A 229 -18.72 6.21 1.45
CA LYS A 229 -18.71 7.52 0.81
C LYS A 229 -17.72 7.59 -0.33
N TYR A 230 -18.14 8.20 -1.44
CA TYR A 230 -17.33 8.47 -2.62
C TYR A 230 -17.00 9.96 -2.68
N PRO A 231 -15.74 10.33 -2.99
CA PRO A 231 -15.30 11.71 -2.99
C PRO A 231 -15.79 12.46 -4.25
N CYS A 232 -16.32 13.66 -4.05
CA CYS A 232 -16.83 14.55 -5.11
C CYS A 232 -15.86 15.69 -5.39
N ASN A 233 -16.24 16.97 -5.29
CA ASN A 233 -15.29 18.09 -5.36
C ASN A 233 -14.95 18.59 -3.95
N GLU A 234 -14.11 17.84 -3.24
CA GLU A 234 -13.68 18.15 -1.87
C GLU A 234 -13.00 19.52 -1.78
N THR A 235 -12.18 19.89 -2.77
CA THR A 235 -11.41 21.13 -2.76
C THR A 235 -12.35 22.33 -2.87
N LYS A 236 -13.23 22.33 -3.87
CA LYS A 236 -14.22 23.40 -4.06
C LYS A 236 -15.19 23.50 -2.90
N ALA A 237 -15.71 22.38 -2.41
CA ALA A 237 -16.64 22.38 -1.28
C ALA A 237 -16.00 22.95 0.00
N GLN A 238 -14.73 22.61 0.28
CA GLN A 238 -14.02 23.13 1.46
C GLN A 238 -13.65 24.60 1.35
N ILE A 239 -13.31 25.08 0.14
CA ILE A 239 -13.07 26.50 -0.13
C ILE A 239 -14.38 27.28 0.00
N LYS A 240 -15.46 26.85 -0.68
CA LYS A 240 -16.78 27.49 -0.63
C LYS A 240 -17.34 27.55 0.79
N PHE A 241 -17.19 26.47 1.57
CA PHE A 241 -17.60 26.46 2.98
C PHE A 241 -16.88 27.50 3.84
N ARG A 242 -15.60 27.80 3.55
CA ARG A 242 -14.83 28.81 4.29
C ARG A 242 -15.08 30.21 3.79
N LEU A 243 -15.21 30.39 2.47
CA LEU A 243 -15.65 31.65 1.88
C LEU A 243 -17.02 32.05 2.44
N GLY A 244 -17.95 31.11 2.62
CA GLY A 244 -19.25 31.40 3.24
C GLY A 244 -19.20 31.88 4.71
N LYS A 245 -18.03 31.84 5.37
CA LYS A 245 -17.80 32.37 6.72
C LYS A 245 -17.11 33.73 6.73
N CYS A 246 -16.77 34.26 5.56
CA CYS A 246 -16.11 35.54 5.42
C CYS A 246 -17.10 36.58 4.90
N GLU A 247 -16.90 37.82 5.30
CA GLU A 247 -17.73 38.96 4.92
C GLU A 247 -17.22 39.57 3.59
N ASN A 248 -18.12 40.23 2.86
CA ASN A 248 -17.79 40.99 1.63
C ASN A 248 -17.16 40.20 0.47
N ILE A 249 -17.57 38.94 0.27
CA ILE A 249 -17.15 38.15 -0.90
C ILE A 249 -18.14 38.32 -2.04
N ALA A 250 -17.64 38.70 -3.22
CA ALA A 250 -18.43 38.75 -4.44
C ALA A 250 -18.96 37.34 -4.80
N PRO A 251 -20.22 37.21 -5.27
CA PRO A 251 -20.82 35.90 -5.60
C PRO A 251 -20.03 35.12 -6.67
N ASP A 252 -19.37 35.82 -7.59
CA ASP A 252 -18.56 35.23 -8.67
C ASP A 252 -17.06 35.17 -8.36
N PHE A 253 -16.66 35.38 -7.10
CA PHE A 253 -15.25 35.41 -6.71
C PHE A 253 -14.52 34.09 -7.01
N LEU A 254 -15.19 32.95 -6.85
CA LEU A 254 -14.60 31.62 -7.02
C LEU A 254 -14.64 31.18 -8.50
N THR A 255 -13.83 31.83 -9.33
CA THR A 255 -13.53 31.42 -10.70
C THR A 255 -12.55 30.25 -10.72
N LYS A 256 -12.39 29.58 -11.88
CA LYS A 256 -11.40 28.50 -12.04
C LYS A 256 -9.98 28.94 -11.67
N GLU A 257 -9.63 30.18 -12.02
CA GLU A 257 -8.31 30.75 -11.76
C GLU A 257 -8.10 31.07 -10.28
N THR A 258 -9.07 31.70 -9.61
CA THR A 258 -8.95 32.01 -8.19
C THR A 258 -8.97 30.74 -7.34
N GLU A 259 -9.75 29.73 -7.72
CA GLU A 259 -9.74 28.40 -7.10
C GLU A 259 -8.37 27.73 -7.22
N GLU A 260 -7.77 27.71 -8.41
CA GLU A 260 -6.45 27.12 -8.65
C GLU A 260 -5.33 27.87 -7.89
N ASN A 261 -5.36 29.20 -7.90
CA ASN A 261 -4.39 30.03 -7.17
C ASN A 261 -4.47 29.81 -5.65
N LEU A 262 -5.69 29.77 -5.10
CA LEU A 262 -5.90 29.52 -3.68
C LEU A 262 -5.49 28.09 -3.31
N TRP A 263 -5.84 27.11 -4.14
CA TRP A 263 -5.36 25.74 -3.98
C TRP A 263 -3.83 25.66 -3.99
N HIS A 264 -3.15 26.36 -4.90
CA HIS A 264 -1.68 26.36 -4.99
C HIS A 264 -1.02 26.85 -3.71
N ILE A 265 -1.53 27.92 -3.10
CA ILE A 265 -1.04 28.45 -1.81
C ILE A 265 -1.22 27.38 -0.72
N LEU A 266 -2.44 26.87 -0.57
CA LEU A 266 -2.80 25.90 0.47
C LEU A 266 -2.13 24.53 0.31
N TYR A 267 -1.74 24.15 -0.91
CA TYR A 267 -1.09 22.87 -1.20
C TYR A 267 0.44 22.92 -1.10
N SER A 268 1.04 24.05 -1.49
CA SER A 268 2.49 24.18 -1.67
C SER A 268 3.22 24.67 -0.42
N VAL A 269 2.57 25.49 0.39
CA VAL A 269 3.16 26.05 1.61
C VAL A 269 2.81 25.16 2.80
N GLU A 270 3.82 24.65 3.49
CA GLU A 270 3.63 23.73 4.63
C GLU A 270 3.86 24.42 5.98
N ASP A 271 4.63 25.52 6.00
CA ASP A 271 4.88 26.30 7.21
C ASP A 271 3.71 27.23 7.54
N LYS A 272 3.35 27.30 8.82
CA LYS A 272 2.19 28.07 9.29
C LYS A 272 2.37 29.58 9.10
N PHE A 273 3.58 30.10 9.33
CA PHE A 273 3.87 31.52 9.19
C PHE A 273 3.89 31.92 7.72
N ASP A 274 4.48 31.09 6.86
CA ASP A 274 4.50 31.33 5.42
C ASP A 274 3.11 31.25 4.79
N ILE A 275 2.25 30.31 5.24
CA ILE A 275 0.84 30.25 4.80
C ILE A 275 0.12 31.54 5.16
N GLU A 276 0.28 32.04 6.38
CA GLU A 276 -0.39 33.27 6.82
C GLU A 276 0.07 34.47 5.98
N LYS A 277 1.37 34.59 5.71
CA LYS A 277 1.91 35.64 4.85
C LYS A 277 1.38 35.54 3.42
N ALA A 278 1.37 34.35 2.84
CA ALA A 278 0.84 34.12 1.49
C ALA A 278 -0.66 34.43 1.39
N LEU A 279 -1.45 34.04 2.40
CA LEU A 279 -2.88 34.37 2.48
C LEU A 279 -3.13 35.87 2.63
N LYS A 280 -2.31 36.59 3.40
CA LYS A 280 -2.39 38.07 3.48
C LYS A 280 -2.13 38.73 2.14
N THR A 281 -1.08 38.30 1.41
CA THR A 281 -0.80 38.81 0.07
C THR A 281 -1.93 38.51 -0.90
N PHE A 282 -2.50 37.30 -0.84
CA PHE A 282 -3.66 36.92 -1.64
C PHE A 282 -4.90 37.75 -1.30
N ALA A 283 -5.15 38.02 -0.01
CA ALA A 283 -6.28 38.82 0.45
C ALA A 283 -6.19 40.26 -0.06
N VAL A 284 -5.02 40.90 0.07
CA VAL A 284 -4.79 42.27 -0.43
C VAL A 284 -4.99 42.35 -1.94
N LYS A 285 -4.44 41.39 -2.70
CA LYS A 285 -4.60 41.36 -4.17
C LYS A 285 -6.05 41.23 -4.62
N ASN A 286 -6.89 40.60 -3.82
CA ASN A 286 -8.28 40.28 -4.16
C ASN A 286 -9.30 41.11 -3.36
N ASN A 287 -8.87 42.16 -2.65
CA ASN A 287 -9.73 43.00 -1.81
C ASN A 287 -10.56 42.23 -0.77
N LEU A 288 -9.94 41.23 -0.11
CA LEU A 288 -10.57 40.42 0.94
C LEU A 288 -10.23 40.95 2.34
N GLY A 289 -11.16 40.77 3.29
CA GLY A 289 -10.99 41.20 4.69
C GLY A 289 -9.98 40.39 5.50
N SER A 290 -9.67 40.85 6.71
CA SER A 290 -8.76 40.15 7.64
C SER A 290 -9.33 38.81 8.15
N ASP A 291 -10.65 38.70 8.17
CA ASP A 291 -11.43 37.51 8.48
C ASP A 291 -11.16 36.34 7.52
N PHE A 292 -10.81 36.62 6.25
CA PHE A 292 -10.38 35.61 5.28
C PHE A 292 -9.15 34.85 5.78
N VAL A 293 -8.12 35.57 6.23
CA VAL A 293 -6.86 34.96 6.70
C VAL A 293 -7.12 34.09 7.93
N ASP A 294 -7.97 34.56 8.85
CA ASP A 294 -8.31 33.83 10.08
C ASP A 294 -9.08 32.53 9.85
N ASN A 295 -9.91 32.49 8.81
CA ASN A 295 -10.64 31.29 8.42
C ASN A 295 -9.77 30.32 7.61
N PHE A 296 -8.94 30.84 6.70
CA PHE A 296 -8.10 30.02 5.81
C PHE A 296 -6.82 29.50 6.47
N LYS A 297 -6.27 30.15 7.50
CA LYS A 297 -5.15 29.59 8.29
C LYS A 297 -5.52 28.28 9.01
N LYS A 298 -6.82 28.04 9.23
CA LYS A 298 -7.38 26.82 9.83
C LYS A 298 -7.69 25.74 8.77
N PHE A 299 -7.29 25.94 7.51
CA PHE A 299 -7.50 24.96 6.45
C PHE A 299 -6.65 23.69 6.73
N PRO A 300 -7.25 22.49 6.69
CA PRO A 300 -6.51 21.25 6.94
C PRO A 300 -5.52 20.99 5.80
N PRO A 301 -4.30 20.52 6.09
CA PRO A 301 -3.33 20.24 5.03
C PRO A 301 -3.85 19.17 4.06
N PHE A 302 -3.67 19.41 2.77
CA PHE A 302 -4.04 18.43 1.74
C PHE A 302 -3.22 17.15 1.87
N LYS A 303 -3.87 16.02 1.59
CA LYS A 303 -3.18 14.74 1.44
C LYS A 303 -2.32 14.78 0.18
N LYS A 304 -1.07 14.31 0.28
CA LYS A 304 -0.14 14.19 -0.87
C LYS A 304 -0.43 12.92 -1.68
N GLU A 305 -1.64 12.87 -2.23
CA GLU A 305 -2.11 11.82 -3.14
C GLU A 305 -2.08 12.33 -4.59
N TYR A 306 -1.95 11.42 -5.56
CA TYR A 306 -1.77 11.77 -6.96
C TYR A 306 -2.68 10.94 -7.87
N GLY A 307 -3.09 11.53 -8.99
CA GLY A 307 -3.83 10.85 -10.06
C GLY A 307 -2.93 9.97 -10.92
N ALA A 308 -3.53 9.36 -11.95
CA ALA A 308 -2.80 8.55 -12.93
C ALA A 308 -2.13 9.39 -14.04
N TYR A 309 -2.63 10.59 -14.30
CA TYR A 309 -2.24 11.43 -15.45
C TYR A 309 -1.67 12.77 -15.01
N SER A 310 -0.90 13.43 -15.89
CA SER A 310 -0.41 14.79 -15.69
C SER A 310 -1.51 15.82 -15.92
N SER A 311 -1.31 17.05 -15.44
CA SER A 311 -2.23 18.17 -15.71
C SER A 311 -2.39 18.43 -17.21
N LYS A 312 -1.31 18.38 -17.98
CA LYS A 312 -1.34 18.52 -19.44
C LYS A 312 -2.20 17.45 -20.11
N ALA A 313 -2.11 16.19 -19.65
CA ALA A 313 -2.92 15.12 -20.23
C ALA A 313 -4.41 15.30 -19.93
N ILE A 314 -4.73 15.66 -18.69
CA ILE A 314 -6.12 15.93 -18.31
C ILE A 314 -6.68 17.13 -19.09
N LYS A 315 -5.91 18.20 -19.30
CA LYS A 315 -6.34 19.34 -20.11
C LYS A 315 -6.72 18.97 -21.56
N LYS A 316 -6.09 17.93 -22.14
CA LYS A 316 -6.46 17.42 -23.48
C LYS A 316 -7.66 16.47 -23.46
N LEU A 317 -7.81 15.66 -22.41
CA LEU A 317 -8.89 14.67 -22.29
C LEU A 317 -10.22 15.30 -21.87
N LEU A 318 -10.16 16.25 -20.93
CA LEU A 318 -11.32 16.81 -20.27
C LEU A 318 -12.33 17.48 -21.24
N PRO A 319 -11.93 18.22 -22.28
CA PRO A 319 -12.86 18.78 -23.25
C PRO A 319 -13.78 17.73 -23.91
N LEU A 320 -13.27 16.53 -24.20
CA LEU A 320 -14.05 15.43 -24.79
C LEU A 320 -14.96 14.71 -23.79
N MET A 321 -14.69 14.86 -22.48
CA MET A 321 -15.45 14.21 -21.41
C MET A 321 -16.58 15.11 -20.85
N ARG A 322 -16.53 16.41 -21.14
CA ARG A 322 -17.54 17.39 -20.71
C ARG A 322 -18.80 17.29 -21.57
N MET A 323 -19.88 17.89 -21.06
CA MET A 323 -21.17 17.94 -21.74
C MET A 323 -21.87 19.30 -21.51
N GLY A 324 -22.76 19.70 -22.42
CA GLY A 324 -23.54 20.93 -22.45
C GLY A 324 -22.74 22.19 -22.16
N LYS A 325 -23.16 22.97 -21.16
CA LYS A 325 -22.53 24.26 -20.82
C LYS A 325 -21.03 24.16 -20.48
N TYR A 326 -20.53 22.97 -20.18
CA TYR A 326 -19.12 22.73 -19.91
C TYR A 326 -18.34 22.35 -21.16
N TRP A 327 -19.00 21.86 -22.21
CA TRP A 327 -18.37 21.43 -23.45
C TRP A 327 -18.27 22.58 -24.44
N ASN A 328 -17.09 22.74 -25.04
CA ASN A 328 -16.85 23.73 -26.07
C ASN A 328 -15.79 23.18 -27.05
N GLU A 329 -16.09 23.20 -28.35
CA GLU A 329 -15.17 22.74 -29.40
C GLU A 329 -13.87 23.55 -29.46
N HIS A 330 -13.88 24.82 -29.04
CA HIS A 330 -12.70 25.68 -29.02
C HIS A 330 -11.71 25.31 -27.91
N ASP A 331 -12.14 24.54 -26.90
CA ASP A 331 -11.26 24.04 -25.84
C ASP A 331 -10.38 22.86 -26.31
N PHE A 332 -10.62 22.33 -27.52
CA PHE A 332 -9.84 21.21 -28.05
C PHE A 332 -8.41 21.62 -28.35
N HIS A 333 -7.48 20.76 -27.96
CA HIS A 333 -6.09 20.94 -28.33
C HIS A 333 -5.95 20.87 -29.87
N PRO A 334 -5.12 21.70 -30.53
CA PRO A 334 -5.05 21.77 -31.99
C PRO A 334 -4.86 20.40 -32.67
N GLN A 335 -3.93 19.58 -32.16
CA GLN A 335 -3.69 18.22 -32.65
C GLN A 335 -4.91 17.28 -32.48
N THR A 336 -5.70 17.47 -31.43
CA THR A 336 -6.91 16.68 -31.19
C THR A 336 -8.01 17.11 -32.15
N LYS A 337 -8.12 18.41 -32.42
CA LYS A 337 -9.08 18.96 -33.39
C LYS A 337 -8.81 18.43 -34.80
N GLU A 338 -7.56 18.47 -35.25
CA GLU A 338 -7.14 17.91 -36.54
C GLU A 338 -7.48 16.41 -36.65
N ARG A 339 -7.23 15.64 -35.58
CA ARG A 339 -7.59 14.21 -35.55
C ARG A 339 -9.11 13.99 -35.64
N ILE A 340 -9.89 14.81 -34.95
CA ILE A 340 -11.35 14.74 -34.99
C ILE A 340 -11.86 15.04 -36.40
N GLU A 341 -11.32 16.08 -37.04
CA GLU A 341 -11.66 16.44 -38.43
C GLU A 341 -11.37 15.29 -39.39
N LYS A 342 -10.22 14.62 -39.25
CA LYS A 342 -9.83 13.45 -40.07
C LYS A 342 -10.64 12.19 -39.78
N LEU A 343 -11.13 12.03 -38.55
CA LEU A 343 -12.05 10.95 -38.19
C LEU A 343 -13.42 11.16 -38.83
N LEU A 344 -13.90 12.41 -38.87
CA LEU A 344 -15.18 12.79 -39.47
C LEU A 344 -15.13 12.79 -41.01
N SER A 345 -14.02 13.25 -41.61
CA SER A 345 -13.85 13.31 -43.07
C SER A 345 -13.58 11.93 -43.70
N GLY A 346 -13.15 10.96 -42.89
CA GLY A 346 -12.72 9.65 -43.37
C GLY A 346 -11.36 9.67 -44.08
N GLU A 347 -10.64 10.80 -44.06
CA GLU A 347 -9.31 10.93 -44.67
C GLU A 347 -8.30 10.00 -43.97
N TYR A 348 -7.48 9.30 -44.77
CA TYR A 348 -6.45 8.40 -44.25
C TYR A 348 -5.34 9.21 -43.57
N ASP A 349 -4.97 8.81 -42.36
CA ASP A 349 -3.88 9.40 -41.59
C ASP A 349 -3.10 8.28 -40.92
N GLU A 350 -1.81 8.18 -41.25
CA GLU A 350 -0.90 7.17 -40.71
C GLU A 350 -0.75 7.27 -39.17
N SER A 351 -1.01 8.45 -38.60
CA SER A 351 -0.97 8.70 -37.16
C SER A 351 -2.24 8.29 -36.39
N ILE A 352 -3.30 7.86 -37.10
CA ILE A 352 -4.57 7.39 -36.55
C ILE A 352 -4.73 5.91 -36.91
N ARG A 353 -4.60 5.02 -35.92
CA ARG A 353 -4.70 3.58 -36.16
C ARG A 353 -6.14 3.16 -36.46
N ASN A 354 -6.31 2.11 -37.27
CA ASN A 354 -7.62 1.57 -37.65
C ASN A 354 -8.52 1.24 -36.45
N ARG A 355 -7.95 0.73 -35.35
CA ARG A 355 -8.68 0.46 -34.10
C ARG A 355 -9.40 1.68 -33.51
N VAL A 356 -8.86 2.89 -33.72
CA VAL A 356 -9.48 4.13 -33.24
C VAL A 356 -10.70 4.45 -34.09
N ARG A 357 -10.60 4.23 -35.40
CA ARG A 357 -11.74 4.36 -36.34
C ARG A 357 -12.84 3.34 -36.02
N GLU A 358 -12.47 2.08 -35.77
CA GLU A 358 -13.42 1.04 -35.33
C GLU A 358 -14.13 1.41 -34.03
N LYS A 359 -13.40 1.97 -33.05
CA LYS A 359 -13.97 2.38 -31.76
C LYS A 359 -14.80 3.66 -31.84
N ALA A 360 -14.52 4.51 -32.82
CA ALA A 360 -15.22 5.77 -33.07
C ALA A 360 -16.30 5.64 -34.17
N ILE A 361 -16.62 4.41 -34.63
CA ILE A 361 -17.50 4.18 -35.78
C ILE A 361 -18.91 4.76 -35.62
N ASN A 362 -19.37 4.95 -34.38
CA ASN A 362 -20.68 5.49 -34.05
C ASN A 362 -20.68 7.02 -33.88
N ILE A 363 -19.55 7.70 -34.13
CA ILE A 363 -19.38 9.15 -33.98
C ILE A 363 -19.41 9.77 -35.39
N ASN A 364 -20.47 10.50 -35.70
CA ASN A 364 -20.71 11.03 -37.04
C ASN A 364 -20.67 12.55 -37.10
N THR A 365 -20.85 13.22 -35.97
CA THR A 365 -20.90 14.67 -35.85
C THR A 365 -19.92 15.18 -34.80
N ILE A 366 -19.59 16.47 -34.85
CA ILE A 366 -18.72 17.09 -33.84
C ILE A 366 -19.32 17.01 -32.43
N HIS A 367 -20.65 17.02 -32.32
CA HIS A 367 -21.36 16.95 -31.05
C HIS A 367 -21.26 15.56 -30.39
N ASP A 368 -21.06 14.51 -31.19
CA ASP A 368 -20.87 13.15 -30.69
C ASP A 368 -19.54 12.97 -29.92
N PHE A 369 -18.63 13.95 -30.00
CA PHE A 369 -17.42 14.04 -29.18
C PHE A 369 -17.64 14.68 -27.80
N SER A 370 -18.89 14.90 -27.41
CA SER A 370 -19.26 15.26 -26.04
C SER A 370 -19.48 14.01 -25.18
N PHE A 371 -19.26 14.15 -23.87
CA PHE A 371 -19.51 13.12 -22.86
C PHE A 371 -18.86 11.74 -23.14
N LEU A 372 -17.68 11.74 -23.75
CA LEU A 372 -16.98 10.51 -24.12
C LEU A 372 -16.43 9.78 -22.89
N PRO A 373 -16.47 8.43 -22.88
CA PRO A 373 -15.79 7.67 -21.85
C PRO A 373 -14.28 7.88 -21.94
N GLN A 374 -13.66 7.87 -20.76
CA GLN A 374 -12.23 8.14 -20.58
C GLN A 374 -11.33 7.30 -21.48
N TRP A 375 -11.71 6.05 -21.75
CA TRP A 375 -10.96 5.17 -22.66
C TRP A 375 -11.02 5.65 -24.11
N LEU A 376 -12.20 6.07 -24.59
CA LEU A 376 -12.39 6.55 -25.96
C LEU A 376 -11.76 7.92 -26.17
N ALA A 377 -11.94 8.83 -25.20
CA ALA A 377 -11.24 10.12 -25.18
C ALA A 377 -9.71 9.94 -25.25
N SER A 378 -9.17 8.92 -24.57
CA SER A 378 -7.74 8.61 -24.64
C SER A 378 -7.31 8.11 -26.02
N TYR A 379 -8.11 7.27 -26.69
CA TYR A 379 -7.83 6.86 -28.07
C TYR A 379 -7.89 8.03 -29.05
N ILE A 380 -8.85 8.94 -28.91
CA ILE A 380 -8.96 10.10 -29.82
C ILE A 380 -7.74 11.04 -29.63
N VAL A 381 -7.37 11.33 -28.38
CA VAL A 381 -6.27 12.26 -28.08
C VAL A 381 -4.89 11.63 -28.33
N TYR A 382 -4.69 10.38 -27.90
CA TYR A 382 -3.37 9.76 -27.83
C TYR A 382 -3.21 8.52 -28.68
N ASP A 383 -4.26 8.07 -29.38
CA ASP A 383 -4.26 6.81 -30.14
C ASP A 383 -3.99 5.57 -29.26
N ARG A 384 -4.15 5.70 -27.92
CA ARG A 384 -4.00 4.63 -26.92
C ARG A 384 -4.69 4.99 -25.60
N HIS A 385 -5.02 3.99 -24.78
CA HIS A 385 -5.61 4.18 -23.45
C HIS A 385 -4.79 3.51 -22.33
N SER A 386 -4.74 2.18 -22.33
CA SER A 386 -4.06 1.39 -21.30
C SER A 386 -2.79 0.70 -21.81
N GLU A 387 -2.61 0.70 -23.12
CA GLU A 387 -1.46 0.17 -23.83
C GLU A 387 -0.21 1.00 -23.51
N ASP A 388 0.93 0.32 -23.51
CA ASP A 388 2.22 0.99 -23.34
C ASP A 388 2.53 1.86 -24.56
N GLY A 389 3.15 3.01 -24.30
CA GLY A 389 3.24 4.07 -25.28
C GLY A 389 4.28 3.86 -26.38
N GLU A 390 5.24 2.98 -26.13
CA GLU A 390 6.29 2.53 -27.03
C GLU A 390 6.31 1.00 -26.88
N THR A 391 5.70 0.29 -27.83
CA THR A 391 5.82 -1.17 -27.92
C THR A 391 7.17 -1.46 -28.58
N VAL A 392 8.13 -1.94 -27.78
CA VAL A 392 9.46 -2.31 -28.28
C VAL A 392 9.44 -3.79 -28.58
N LYS A 393 9.77 -4.18 -29.82
CA LYS A 393 10.06 -5.57 -30.17
C LYS A 393 11.58 -5.75 -30.20
N TRP A 394 12.07 -6.74 -29.47
CA TRP A 394 13.46 -7.18 -29.47
C TRP A 394 13.59 -8.26 -30.54
N LYS A 395 14.33 -7.94 -31.62
CA LYS A 395 14.51 -8.85 -32.76
C LYS A 395 15.68 -9.78 -32.55
N THR A 396 16.68 -9.34 -31.79
CA THR A 396 17.93 -10.08 -31.55
C THR A 396 18.25 -10.19 -30.08
N ALA A 397 19.12 -11.15 -29.74
CA ALA A 397 19.66 -11.29 -28.39
C ALA A 397 20.44 -10.06 -27.89
N ALA A 398 20.92 -9.20 -28.80
CA ALA A 398 21.64 -7.97 -28.45
C ALA A 398 20.71 -6.93 -27.80
N ASP A 399 19.44 -6.90 -28.22
CA ASP A 399 18.41 -5.96 -27.73
C ASP A 399 18.01 -6.21 -26.27
N ILE A 400 18.35 -7.40 -25.72
CA ILE A 400 18.16 -7.71 -24.30
C ILE A 400 19.23 -6.99 -23.48
N GLU A 401 18.83 -5.84 -22.92
CA GLU A 401 19.60 -5.05 -21.98
C GLU A 401 19.23 -5.36 -20.52
N LYS A 402 20.22 -5.23 -19.62
CA LYS A 402 19.98 -5.33 -18.19
C LYS A 402 19.26 -4.08 -17.71
N LEU A 403 18.37 -4.24 -16.74
CA LEU A 403 17.78 -3.10 -16.06
C LEU A 403 18.87 -2.30 -15.34
N GLU A 404 18.80 -0.97 -15.46
CA GLU A 404 19.69 -0.06 -14.74
C GLU A 404 19.60 -0.24 -13.23
N GLN A 405 20.72 -0.04 -12.54
CA GLN A 405 20.78 -0.16 -11.09
C GLN A 405 19.84 0.86 -10.43
N HIS A 406 19.00 0.39 -9.51
CA HIS A 406 17.97 1.19 -8.82
C HIS A 406 16.82 1.70 -9.69
N SER A 407 16.69 1.19 -10.92
CA SER A 407 15.49 1.40 -11.73
C SER A 407 14.24 0.83 -11.03
N LEU A 408 14.40 -0.30 -10.32
CA LEU A 408 13.37 -0.85 -9.44
C LEU A 408 13.71 -0.57 -7.98
N ARG A 409 12.72 -0.13 -7.21
CA ARG A 409 12.86 0.17 -5.77
C ARG A 409 13.07 -1.09 -4.90
N ASN A 410 13.23 -2.26 -5.50
CA ASN A 410 13.42 -3.54 -4.81
C ASN A 410 14.60 -4.30 -5.46
N PRO A 411 15.77 -4.36 -4.80
CA PRO A 411 16.98 -4.91 -5.40
C PRO A 411 16.90 -6.42 -5.66
N ILE A 412 16.15 -7.17 -4.84
CA ILE A 412 15.96 -8.62 -5.04
C ILE A 412 15.18 -8.86 -6.33
N VAL A 413 14.13 -8.08 -6.56
CA VAL A 413 13.31 -8.16 -7.76
C VAL A 413 14.14 -7.78 -9.00
N GLU A 414 14.93 -6.71 -8.92
CA GLU A 414 15.83 -6.27 -9.99
C GLU A 414 16.85 -7.35 -10.35
N GLN A 415 17.49 -7.97 -9.35
CA GLN A 415 18.45 -9.05 -9.56
C GLN A 415 17.81 -10.25 -10.28
N VAL A 416 16.69 -10.77 -9.78
CA VAL A 416 16.03 -11.95 -10.36
C VAL A 416 15.57 -11.69 -11.80
N ILE A 417 15.10 -10.48 -12.10
CA ILE A 417 14.73 -10.10 -13.46
C ILE A 417 15.97 -10.08 -14.37
N ASN A 418 17.07 -9.47 -13.93
CA ASN A 418 18.31 -9.44 -14.70
C ASN A 418 18.87 -10.84 -14.94
N GLU A 419 18.86 -11.73 -13.95
CA GLU A 419 19.23 -13.14 -14.13
C GLU A 419 18.33 -13.85 -15.14
N THR A 420 17.02 -13.63 -15.07
CA THR A 420 16.05 -14.19 -16.04
C THR A 420 16.35 -13.71 -17.47
N LEU A 421 16.59 -12.40 -17.67
CA LEU A 421 16.94 -11.84 -18.96
C LEU A 421 18.25 -12.43 -19.52
N GLN A 422 19.25 -12.64 -18.66
CA GLN A 422 20.52 -13.25 -19.07
C GLN A 422 20.33 -14.71 -19.50
N VAL A 423 19.52 -15.49 -18.78
CA VAL A 423 19.20 -16.88 -19.16
C VAL A 423 18.51 -16.92 -20.52
N VAL A 424 17.50 -16.07 -20.74
CA VAL A 424 16.80 -15.99 -22.04
C VAL A 424 17.75 -15.59 -23.16
N LYS A 425 18.62 -14.59 -22.93
CA LYS A 425 19.66 -14.17 -23.87
C LYS A 425 20.62 -15.31 -24.21
N ALA A 426 21.07 -16.07 -23.20
CA ALA A 426 21.96 -17.21 -23.40
C ALA A 426 21.30 -18.32 -24.23
N ILE A 427 20.04 -18.66 -23.95
CA ILE A 427 19.27 -19.65 -24.73
C ILE A 427 19.14 -19.20 -26.19
N TRP A 428 18.83 -17.93 -26.43
CA TRP A 428 18.72 -17.37 -27.78
C TRP A 428 20.05 -17.51 -28.55
N LEU A 429 21.18 -17.19 -27.92
CA LEU A 429 22.50 -17.31 -28.55
C LEU A 429 22.89 -18.78 -28.81
N GLN A 430 22.70 -19.66 -27.81
CA GLN A 430 23.17 -21.04 -27.88
C GLN A 430 22.30 -21.94 -28.75
N HIS A 431 20.98 -21.80 -28.68
CA HIS A 431 20.04 -22.69 -29.39
C HIS A 431 19.38 -22.01 -30.60
N GLY A 432 19.32 -20.68 -30.61
CA GLY A 432 18.85 -19.90 -31.75
C GLY A 432 19.93 -19.46 -32.73
N ASN A 433 21.22 -19.69 -32.42
CA ASN A 433 22.36 -19.22 -33.20
C ASN A 433 22.30 -17.70 -33.51
N GLY A 434 21.65 -16.91 -32.65
CA GLY A 434 21.45 -15.48 -32.87
C GLY A 434 20.46 -15.12 -33.98
N ARG A 435 19.67 -16.08 -34.49
CA ARG A 435 18.61 -15.84 -35.48
C ARG A 435 17.60 -14.82 -34.95
N GLU A 436 17.15 -13.92 -35.83
CA GLU A 436 16.05 -13.02 -35.53
C GLU A 436 14.76 -13.77 -35.19
N ASP A 437 14.01 -13.26 -34.22
CA ASP A 437 12.70 -13.81 -33.80
C ASP A 437 12.75 -15.33 -33.50
N TYR A 438 13.73 -15.76 -32.70
CA TYR A 438 13.94 -17.19 -32.39
C TYR A 438 12.82 -17.84 -31.57
N PHE A 439 12.24 -17.10 -30.63
CA PHE A 439 11.20 -17.62 -29.74
C PHE A 439 9.82 -17.38 -30.35
N ASP A 440 9.06 -18.45 -30.58
CA ASP A 440 7.66 -18.35 -30.99
C ASP A 440 6.74 -18.02 -29.80
N GLU A 441 7.04 -18.60 -28.63
CA GLU A 441 6.19 -18.50 -27.44
C GLU A 441 7.03 -18.58 -26.14
N ILE A 442 6.67 -17.79 -25.12
CA ILE A 442 7.32 -17.81 -23.80
C ILE A 442 6.29 -18.09 -22.71
N HIS A 443 6.50 -19.17 -21.96
CA HIS A 443 5.62 -19.57 -20.87
C HIS A 443 6.24 -19.23 -19.52
N ILE A 444 5.46 -18.63 -18.62
CA ILE A 444 5.93 -18.15 -17.32
C ILE A 444 4.96 -18.60 -16.23
N GLU A 445 5.48 -19.20 -15.16
CA GLU A 445 4.72 -19.46 -13.95
C GLU A 445 4.69 -18.24 -13.02
N LEU A 446 3.52 -17.89 -12.51
CA LEU A 446 3.38 -16.86 -11.49
C LEU A 446 2.78 -17.38 -10.19
N GLY A 447 3.08 -16.66 -9.10
CA GLY A 447 2.40 -16.77 -7.81
C GLY A 447 0.99 -16.18 -7.81
N ARG A 448 0.11 -16.64 -8.69
CA ARG A 448 -1.32 -16.30 -8.72
C ARG A 448 -2.18 -17.47 -8.21
N GLU A 449 -3.29 -17.13 -7.56
CA GLU A 449 -4.30 -18.13 -7.18
C GLU A 449 -5.15 -18.56 -8.39
N MET A 450 -5.68 -19.78 -8.34
CA MET A 450 -6.72 -20.25 -9.25
C MET A 450 -8.00 -19.41 -9.12
N LYS A 451 -8.84 -19.43 -10.16
CA LYS A 451 -10.15 -18.77 -10.09
C LYS A 451 -10.98 -19.34 -8.93
N ASN A 452 -11.22 -18.49 -7.94
CA ASN A 452 -12.00 -18.84 -6.75
C ASN A 452 -13.50 -18.99 -7.10
N PRO A 453 -14.22 -19.96 -6.51
CA PRO A 453 -15.67 -20.11 -6.66
C PRO A 453 -16.45 -18.85 -6.28
N ALA A 454 -17.67 -18.69 -6.81
CA ALA A 454 -18.52 -17.53 -6.53
C ALA A 454 -18.77 -17.32 -5.03
N GLU A 455 -19.13 -18.40 -4.31
CA GLU A 455 -19.32 -18.38 -2.85
C GLU A 455 -18.08 -17.94 -2.09
N LYS A 456 -16.90 -18.46 -2.45
CA LYS A 456 -15.64 -18.07 -1.82
C LYS A 456 -15.31 -16.60 -2.08
N ARG A 457 -15.57 -16.10 -3.30
CA ARG A 457 -15.40 -14.68 -3.62
C ARG A 457 -16.37 -13.81 -2.81
N LYS A 458 -17.64 -14.22 -2.67
CA LYS A 458 -18.63 -13.53 -1.82
C LYS A 458 -18.18 -13.47 -0.36
N GLN A 459 -17.73 -14.59 0.22
CA GLN A 459 -17.18 -14.64 1.58
C GLN A 459 -15.97 -13.72 1.75
N MET A 460 -15.04 -13.71 0.80
CA MET A 460 -13.89 -12.81 0.84
C MET A 460 -14.32 -11.35 0.78
N THR A 461 -15.26 -11.00 -0.10
CA THR A 461 -15.81 -9.64 -0.20
C THR A 461 -16.49 -9.23 1.10
N ASN A 462 -17.34 -10.07 1.69
CA ASN A 462 -18.00 -9.81 2.97
C ASN A 462 -16.98 -9.57 4.08
N GLN A 463 -15.96 -10.43 4.18
CA GLN A 463 -14.90 -10.27 5.19
C GLN A 463 -14.11 -8.97 5.01
N ILE A 464 -13.85 -8.55 3.77
CA ILE A 464 -13.18 -7.28 3.47
C ILE A 464 -14.09 -6.11 3.88
N SER A 465 -15.37 -6.15 3.54
CA SER A 465 -16.35 -5.12 3.91
C SER A 465 -16.52 -5.01 5.42
N GLU A 466 -16.63 -6.12 6.15
CA GLU A 466 -16.68 -6.15 7.62
C GLU A 466 -15.43 -5.51 8.24
N ASN A 467 -14.26 -5.80 7.68
CA ASN A 467 -13.01 -5.21 8.13
C ASN A 467 -12.96 -3.70 7.87
N GLU A 468 -13.40 -3.25 6.70
CA GLU A 468 -13.50 -1.83 6.33
C GLU A 468 -14.47 -1.09 7.27
N ASN A 469 -15.67 -1.66 7.49
CA ASN A 469 -16.69 -1.11 8.39
C ASN A 469 -16.21 -1.02 9.83
N THR A 470 -15.53 -2.06 10.32
CA THR A 470 -14.94 -2.04 11.66
C THR A 470 -13.91 -0.91 11.79
N ASN A 471 -13.06 -0.73 10.78
CA ASN A 471 -12.08 0.36 10.77
C ASN A 471 -12.76 1.75 10.73
N LEU A 472 -13.83 1.90 9.96
CA LEU A 472 -14.61 3.15 9.87
C LEU A 472 -15.33 3.47 11.18
N ARG A 473 -16.00 2.49 11.78
CA ARG A 473 -16.69 2.61 13.07
C ARG A 473 -15.71 2.99 14.17
N VAL A 474 -14.58 2.31 14.22
CA VAL A 474 -13.51 2.62 15.17
C VAL A 474 -12.98 4.04 14.96
N LYS A 475 -12.78 4.45 13.71
CA LYS A 475 -12.38 5.82 13.39
C LYS A 475 -13.42 6.83 13.86
N ALA A 476 -14.71 6.55 13.70
CA ALA A 476 -15.79 7.41 14.17
C ALA A 476 -15.79 7.55 15.71
N LEU A 477 -15.67 6.43 16.43
CA LEU A 477 -15.52 6.43 17.88
C LEU A 477 -14.32 7.25 18.35
N LEU A 478 -13.18 7.17 17.63
CA LEU A 478 -12.02 8.03 17.92
C LEU A 478 -12.31 9.52 17.64
N ILE A 479 -13.11 9.86 16.62
CA ILE A 479 -13.52 11.26 16.38
C ILE A 479 -14.40 11.77 17.53
N GLU A 480 -15.34 10.95 17.99
CA GLU A 480 -16.25 11.29 19.07
C GLU A 480 -15.49 11.51 20.40
N LEU A 481 -14.61 10.57 20.76
CA LEU A 481 -13.72 10.71 21.91
C LEU A 481 -12.82 11.95 21.84
N MET A 482 -12.42 12.37 20.63
CA MET A 482 -11.66 13.61 20.42
C MET A 482 -12.51 14.86 20.69
N ASN A 483 -13.80 14.83 20.33
CA ASN A 483 -14.70 15.98 20.41
C ASN A 483 -15.30 16.18 21.80
N GLU A 484 -15.46 15.12 22.59
CA GLU A 484 -15.99 15.19 23.97
C GLU A 484 -15.05 15.88 24.96
N GLY A 485 -13.84 16.29 24.54
CA GLY A 485 -12.90 17.08 25.36
C GLY A 485 -12.26 16.33 26.54
N ASN A 486 -12.78 15.16 26.90
CA ASN A 486 -12.30 14.34 28.02
C ASN A 486 -11.11 13.43 27.69
N ALA A 487 -10.75 13.25 26.41
CA ALA A 487 -9.62 12.42 25.98
C ALA A 487 -8.52 13.24 25.29
N GLU A 488 -7.40 13.48 25.98
CA GLU A 488 -6.25 14.20 25.41
C GLU A 488 -5.55 13.37 24.32
N ASN A 489 -5.34 14.00 23.14
CA ASN A 489 -4.61 13.46 22.00
C ASN A 489 -5.28 12.26 21.30
N VAL A 490 -6.58 12.25 21.08
CA VAL A 490 -7.15 11.28 20.14
C VAL A 490 -6.82 11.73 18.70
N ARG A 491 -6.28 10.82 17.89
CA ARG A 491 -5.91 11.02 16.48
C ARG A 491 -6.71 10.03 15.64
N PRO A 492 -7.91 10.42 15.20
CA PRO A 492 -8.82 9.48 14.54
C PRO A 492 -8.26 8.84 13.28
N TYR A 493 -7.34 9.53 12.60
CA TYR A 493 -6.72 9.07 11.36
C TYR A 493 -5.43 8.26 11.58
N SER A 494 -5.04 7.98 12.82
CA SER A 494 -3.86 7.15 13.12
C SER A 494 -4.21 5.67 12.91
N PRO A 495 -3.60 4.96 11.94
CA PRO A 495 -3.85 3.52 11.72
C PRO A 495 -3.63 2.71 12.99
N MET A 496 -2.62 3.14 13.75
CA MET A 496 -2.28 2.60 15.05
C MET A 496 -3.42 2.75 16.06
N GLN A 497 -4.06 3.93 16.18
CA GLN A 497 -5.18 4.13 17.12
C GLN A 497 -6.43 3.34 16.71
N GLN A 498 -6.64 3.17 15.41
CA GLN A 498 -7.74 2.37 14.88
C GLN A 498 -7.54 0.87 15.15
N GLU A 499 -6.30 0.37 15.08
CA GLU A 499 -6.02 -1.00 15.49
C GLU A 499 -6.28 -1.23 16.99
N ILE A 500 -6.03 -0.24 17.88
CA ILE A 500 -6.28 -0.34 19.33
C ILE A 500 -7.72 -0.67 19.65
N LEU A 501 -8.64 0.17 19.17
CA LEU A 501 -10.03 0.11 19.56
C LEU A 501 -10.70 -1.11 18.92
N LYS A 502 -10.31 -1.44 17.68
CA LYS A 502 -10.73 -2.67 17.01
C LYS A 502 -10.38 -3.90 17.84
N LEU A 503 -9.14 -3.97 18.35
CA LEU A 503 -8.66 -5.11 19.11
C LEU A 503 -9.17 -5.12 20.55
N TYR A 504 -9.46 -3.95 21.13
CA TYR A 504 -10.14 -3.83 22.43
C TYR A 504 -11.56 -4.39 22.35
N GLU A 505 -12.34 -4.00 21.33
CA GLU A 505 -13.70 -4.50 21.14
C GLU A 505 -13.72 -5.98 20.74
N GLU A 506 -12.84 -6.40 19.84
CA GLU A 506 -12.68 -7.82 19.51
C GLU A 506 -12.24 -8.65 20.73
N GLY A 507 -11.49 -8.08 21.67
CA GLY A 507 -11.10 -8.73 22.93
C GLY A 507 -12.25 -8.81 23.95
N VAL A 508 -13.00 -7.72 24.12
CA VAL A 508 -14.13 -7.62 25.06
C VAL A 508 -15.31 -8.47 24.60
N LEU A 509 -15.69 -8.42 23.32
CA LEU A 509 -16.77 -9.23 22.72
C LEU A 509 -16.48 -10.74 22.74
N ASN A 510 -15.21 -11.13 22.86
CA ASN A 510 -14.78 -12.53 22.81
C ASN A 510 -14.53 -13.19 24.19
N GLY A 511 -14.77 -12.51 25.30
CA GLY A 511 -14.80 -13.16 26.62
C GLY A 511 -14.32 -12.30 27.79
N ILE A 512 -15.11 -11.30 28.17
CA ILE A 512 -15.01 -10.68 29.50
C ILE A 512 -16.43 -10.55 30.08
N GLU A 513 -16.77 -11.40 31.04
CA GLU A 513 -17.78 -11.07 32.05
C GLU A 513 -17.07 -10.24 33.12
N SER A 514 -17.55 -9.01 33.33
CA SER A 514 -17.04 -7.97 34.25
C SER A 514 -15.73 -7.26 33.85
N ILE A 515 -15.89 -5.96 33.58
CA ILE A 515 -14.82 -4.97 33.42
C ILE A 515 -14.40 -4.56 34.82
N ASP A 516 -13.16 -4.85 35.22
CA ASP A 516 -12.60 -4.39 36.50
C ASP A 516 -12.34 -2.87 36.45
N ASP A 517 -12.55 -2.17 37.57
CA ASP A 517 -12.58 -0.70 37.71
C ASP A 517 -11.27 0.00 37.28
N ASP A 518 -10.19 -0.77 37.08
CA ASP A 518 -8.91 -0.29 36.56
C ASP A 518 -8.97 0.12 35.08
N ILE A 519 -9.99 -0.32 34.31
CA ILE A 519 -10.18 0.02 32.89
C ILE A 519 -10.63 1.48 32.72
N LEU A 520 -11.37 2.05 33.69
CA LEU A 520 -11.77 3.47 33.70
C LEU A 520 -10.61 4.43 34.04
N LYS A 521 -9.55 3.95 34.68
CA LYS A 521 -8.36 4.77 35.00
C LYS A 521 -7.42 4.95 33.80
N ILE A 522 -7.51 4.08 32.78
CA ILE A 522 -6.62 4.09 31.61
C ILE A 522 -7.13 5.01 30.49
N SER A 523 -8.46 5.23 30.37
CA SER A 523 -9.01 6.22 29.44
C SER A 523 -8.56 7.65 29.78
N LYS A 524 -8.00 7.86 30.98
CA LYS A 524 -7.49 9.13 31.51
C LYS A 524 -5.96 9.32 31.40
N GLN A 525 -5.20 8.37 30.83
CA GLN A 525 -3.73 8.51 30.63
C GLN A 525 -3.32 8.74 29.16
N ALA A 526 -2.40 9.69 28.93
CA ALA A 526 -2.05 10.16 27.60
C ALA A 526 -1.14 9.22 26.78
N GLN A 527 -1.59 8.99 25.53
CA GLN A 527 -0.97 8.34 24.35
C GLN A 527 0.08 7.22 24.57
N PRO A 528 -0.26 5.96 24.26
CA PRO A 528 0.73 4.90 24.02
C PRO A 528 1.45 5.07 22.66
N THR A 529 2.75 4.75 22.57
CA THR A 529 3.49 4.67 21.30
C THR A 529 3.06 3.43 20.46
N SER A 530 3.44 3.34 19.18
CA SER A 530 3.13 2.14 18.34
C SER A 530 3.67 0.84 18.94
N SER A 531 4.80 0.91 19.65
CA SER A 531 5.34 -0.22 20.40
C SER A 531 4.50 -0.51 21.64
N ASP A 532 4.19 0.50 22.45
CA ASP A 532 3.38 0.34 23.67
C ASP A 532 2.00 -0.24 23.36
N LEU A 533 1.41 0.23 22.27
CA LEU A 533 0.17 -0.32 21.78
C LEU A 533 0.30 -1.80 21.42
N LYS A 534 1.31 -2.17 20.62
CA LYS A 534 1.50 -3.58 20.25
C LYS A 534 1.66 -4.45 21.49
N ARG A 535 2.35 -3.96 22.53
CA ARG A 535 2.43 -4.62 23.84
C ARG A 535 1.06 -4.80 24.48
N TYR A 536 0.22 -3.76 24.48
CA TYR A 536 -1.14 -3.79 25.02
C TYR A 536 -2.07 -4.77 24.28
N ILE A 537 -2.03 -4.77 22.95
CA ILE A 537 -2.82 -5.71 22.13
C ILE A 537 -2.40 -7.15 22.42
N LEU A 538 -1.08 -7.42 22.45
CA LEU A 538 -0.56 -8.74 22.75
C LEU A 538 -0.96 -9.18 24.16
N TRP A 539 -0.89 -8.27 25.13
CA TRP A 539 -1.31 -8.53 26.51
C TRP A 539 -2.79 -8.91 26.62
N LEU A 540 -3.70 -8.20 25.94
CA LEU A 540 -5.12 -8.53 25.87
C LEU A 540 -5.38 -9.89 25.21
N GLN A 541 -4.75 -10.14 24.06
CA GLN A 541 -4.90 -11.42 23.34
C GLN A 541 -4.43 -12.62 24.17
N GLN A 542 -3.45 -12.41 25.04
CA GLN A 542 -2.89 -13.43 25.89
C GLN A 542 -3.65 -13.61 27.20
N LYS A 543 -4.78 -12.92 27.38
CA LYS A 543 -5.53 -12.86 28.65
C LYS A 543 -4.60 -12.53 29.82
N TYR A 544 -3.74 -11.54 29.61
CA TYR A 544 -2.85 -10.95 30.60
C TYR A 544 -1.72 -11.86 31.10
N ARG A 545 -1.46 -13.00 30.44
CA ARG A 545 -0.48 -13.99 30.88
C ARG A 545 0.68 -14.13 29.89
N SER A 546 1.88 -14.37 30.43
CA SER A 546 3.07 -14.69 29.63
C SER A 546 2.93 -16.08 28.99
N PRO A 547 3.28 -16.24 27.71
CA PRO A 547 3.08 -17.50 26.98
C PRO A 547 3.96 -18.62 27.51
N TYR A 548 5.16 -18.31 27.99
CA TYR A 548 6.18 -19.29 28.36
C TYR A 548 6.16 -19.68 29.85
N THR A 549 5.65 -18.79 30.71
CA THR A 549 5.65 -18.95 32.18
C THR A 549 4.25 -19.01 32.77
N GLY A 550 3.22 -18.53 32.06
CA GLY A 550 1.84 -18.42 32.57
C GLY A 550 1.65 -17.32 33.62
N ALA A 551 2.72 -16.63 33.99
CA ALA A 551 2.70 -15.57 34.99
C ALA A 551 1.82 -14.43 34.52
N VAL A 552 1.06 -13.85 35.45
CA VAL A 552 0.24 -12.67 35.17
C VAL A 552 1.17 -11.49 34.94
N ILE A 553 1.01 -10.84 33.80
CA ILE A 553 1.74 -9.63 33.40
C ILE A 553 0.96 -8.44 33.97
N PRO A 554 1.47 -7.74 35.00
CA PRO A 554 0.78 -6.61 35.57
C PRO A 554 0.77 -5.43 34.59
N LEU A 555 -0.38 -4.79 34.39
CA LEU A 555 -0.50 -3.68 33.45
C LEU A 555 0.49 -2.53 33.75
N ASN A 556 0.71 -2.23 35.04
CA ASN A 556 1.66 -1.20 35.47
C ASN A 556 3.11 -1.48 35.06
N LYS A 557 3.47 -2.74 34.75
CA LYS A 557 4.79 -3.16 34.26
C LYS A 557 4.85 -3.45 32.77
N LEU A 558 3.71 -3.58 32.07
CA LEU A 558 3.67 -3.90 30.64
C LEU A 558 4.47 -2.93 29.76
N PHE A 559 4.48 -1.66 30.14
CA PHE A 559 5.16 -0.58 29.41
C PHE A 559 6.60 -0.32 29.92
N THR A 560 7.09 -1.11 30.87
CA THR A 560 8.47 -1.00 31.37
C THR A 560 9.43 -1.84 30.50
N THR A 561 10.72 -1.78 30.83
CA THR A 561 11.74 -2.63 30.21
C THR A 561 11.65 -4.09 30.65
N ASP A 562 10.84 -4.40 31.66
CA ASP A 562 10.71 -5.74 32.23
C ASP A 562 9.97 -6.70 31.28
N TYR A 563 9.22 -6.17 30.31
CA TYR A 563 8.47 -6.92 29.31
C TYR A 563 8.81 -6.45 27.90
N GLN A 564 8.89 -7.39 26.96
CA GLN A 564 9.25 -7.13 25.58
C GLN A 564 8.35 -7.90 24.62
N ILE A 565 8.17 -7.33 23.42
CA ILE A 565 7.55 -8.05 22.32
C ILE A 565 8.59 -9.05 21.81
N GLU A 566 8.21 -10.31 21.83
CA GLU A 566 9.02 -11.45 21.43
C GLU A 566 8.48 -12.03 20.12
N HIS A 567 9.40 -12.51 19.27
CA HIS A 567 9.10 -13.19 18.02
C HIS A 567 9.17 -14.70 18.22
N ILE A 568 8.00 -15.35 18.26
CA ILE A 568 7.84 -16.79 18.54
C ILE A 568 8.82 -17.60 17.67
N ILE A 569 8.84 -17.28 16.37
CA ILE A 569 9.87 -17.69 15.42
C ILE A 569 10.89 -16.54 15.29
N PRO A 570 12.15 -16.73 15.70
CA PRO A 570 13.16 -15.67 15.70
C PRO A 570 13.40 -15.08 14.32
N GLN A 571 13.50 -13.74 14.24
CA GLN A 571 13.76 -13.04 12.97
C GLN A 571 15.08 -13.46 12.30
N SER A 572 16.08 -13.86 13.09
CA SER A 572 17.36 -14.37 12.61
C SER A 572 17.23 -15.70 11.85
N ARG A 573 16.19 -16.49 12.14
CA ARG A 573 15.94 -17.82 11.54
C ARG A 573 14.85 -17.77 10.48
N TYR A 574 13.83 -16.93 10.65
CA TYR A 574 12.73 -16.77 9.70
C TYR A 574 12.17 -15.35 9.78
N PHE A 575 12.25 -14.62 8.67
CA PHE A 575 11.89 -13.20 8.64
C PHE A 575 10.36 -12.99 8.61
N ASP A 576 9.67 -13.28 9.70
CA ASP A 576 8.24 -13.09 9.85
C ASP A 576 7.91 -12.03 10.90
N ASP A 577 7.65 -10.81 10.43
CA ASP A 577 7.24 -9.70 11.30
C ASP A 577 5.70 -9.57 11.44
N SER A 578 4.95 -10.58 10.99
CA SER A 578 3.49 -10.59 11.12
C SER A 578 3.06 -10.60 12.58
N PHE A 579 1.90 -10.01 12.86
CA PHE A 579 1.35 -9.95 14.21
C PHE A 579 1.08 -11.33 14.83
N SER A 580 0.86 -12.34 13.99
CA SER A 580 0.70 -13.74 14.41
C SER A 580 1.99 -14.37 14.94
N ASN A 581 3.17 -13.83 14.62
CA ASN A 581 4.47 -14.29 15.13
C ASN A 581 4.92 -13.54 16.40
N LYS A 582 4.08 -12.65 16.95
CA LYS A 582 4.45 -11.79 18.09
C LYS A 582 3.67 -12.15 19.35
N VAL A 583 4.35 -12.15 20.49
CA VAL A 583 3.79 -12.27 21.85
C VAL A 583 4.50 -11.30 22.79
N ILE A 584 3.92 -11.03 23.95
CA ILE A 584 4.58 -10.30 25.05
C ILE A 584 5.01 -11.30 26.13
N CYS A 585 6.27 -11.22 26.53
CA CYS A 585 6.81 -11.99 27.66
C CYS A 585 7.83 -11.16 28.45
N GLU A 586 8.29 -11.70 29.57
CA GLU A 586 9.33 -11.12 30.41
C GLU A 586 10.62 -10.94 29.60
N ALA A 587 11.27 -9.79 29.71
CA ALA A 587 12.48 -9.47 28.95
C ALA A 587 13.62 -10.46 29.23
N ALA A 588 13.71 -10.98 30.45
CA ALA A 588 14.68 -12.02 30.83
C ALA A 588 14.41 -13.35 30.11
N VAL A 589 13.14 -13.74 29.98
CA VAL A 589 12.72 -14.96 29.25
C VAL A 589 12.97 -14.79 27.75
N ASN A 590 12.65 -13.61 27.19
CA ASN A 590 12.96 -13.29 25.80
C ASN A 590 14.46 -13.40 25.50
N LYS A 591 15.30 -12.88 26.41
CA LYS A 591 16.76 -12.93 26.29
C LYS A 591 17.31 -14.36 26.41
N ASP A 592 16.75 -15.19 27.29
CA ASP A 592 17.17 -16.59 27.47
C ASP A 592 16.75 -17.48 26.29
N LYS A 593 15.60 -17.18 25.66
CA LYS A 593 15.14 -17.88 24.45
C LYS A 593 16.03 -17.62 23.24
N ASP A 594 16.52 -16.40 23.09
CA ASP A 594 17.40 -15.97 22.00
C ASP A 594 16.92 -16.41 20.60
N ASN A 595 17.63 -17.34 19.95
CA ASN A 595 17.36 -17.81 18.60
C ASN A 595 16.60 -19.15 18.53
N LEU A 596 16.02 -19.63 19.63
CA LEU A 596 15.21 -20.85 19.66
C LEU A 596 13.76 -20.57 19.24
N LEU A 597 13.06 -21.56 18.70
CA LEU A 597 11.60 -21.48 18.52
C LEU A 597 10.87 -21.47 19.87
N GLY A 598 9.65 -20.94 19.92
CA GLY A 598 8.86 -20.92 21.15
C GLY A 598 8.71 -22.30 21.82
N TYR A 599 8.39 -23.33 21.04
CA TYR A 599 8.22 -24.69 21.57
C TYR A 599 9.56 -25.42 21.80
N GLU A 600 10.55 -25.20 20.93
CA GLU A 600 11.94 -25.67 21.10
C GLU A 600 12.53 -25.18 22.42
N TYR A 601 12.28 -23.91 22.76
CA TYR A 601 12.67 -23.30 24.02
C TYR A 601 12.02 -23.98 25.24
N ILE A 602 10.71 -24.28 25.17
CA ILE A 602 10.00 -25.00 26.24
C ILE A 602 10.55 -26.43 26.41
N LYS A 603 10.81 -27.16 25.32
CA LYS A 603 11.38 -28.51 25.38
C LYS A 603 12.79 -28.56 25.95
N SER A 604 13.59 -27.53 25.69
CA SER A 604 14.99 -27.47 26.13
C SER A 604 15.15 -26.95 27.55
N ASN A 605 14.22 -26.11 28.02
CA ASN A 605 14.33 -25.38 29.30
C ASN A 605 13.14 -25.58 30.25
N TYR A 606 12.34 -26.64 30.09
CA TYR A 606 11.19 -26.89 30.95
C TYR A 606 11.60 -26.93 32.42
N GLY A 607 10.82 -26.26 33.28
CA GLY A 607 11.06 -26.25 34.72
C GLY A 607 12.27 -25.42 35.19
N LYS A 608 13.05 -24.81 34.27
CA LYS A 608 14.10 -23.84 34.60
C LYS A 608 13.49 -22.61 35.25
N THR A 609 14.15 -22.10 36.27
CA THR A 609 13.77 -20.88 36.97
C THR A 609 14.63 -19.73 36.46
N ILE A 610 14.00 -18.65 36.02
CA ILE A 610 14.67 -17.44 35.53
C ILE A 610 14.48 -16.32 36.55
N GLU A 611 15.57 -15.65 36.88
CA GLU A 611 15.57 -14.46 37.72
C GLU A 611 15.13 -13.23 36.89
N LEU A 612 14.18 -12.48 37.43
CA LEU A 612 13.63 -11.25 36.86
C LEU A 612 14.23 -10.02 37.55
N CYS A 613 14.02 -8.86 36.93
CA CYS A 613 14.39 -7.57 37.49
C CYS A 613 13.77 -7.37 38.89
N GLY A 614 14.60 -7.24 39.92
CA GLY A 614 14.19 -7.06 41.32
C GLY A 614 14.09 -8.35 42.16
N GLY A 615 14.83 -9.42 41.82
CA GLY A 615 14.98 -10.62 42.65
C GLY A 615 13.79 -11.59 42.63
N LYS A 616 12.81 -11.37 41.75
CA LYS A 616 11.67 -12.28 41.55
C LYS A 616 12.06 -13.42 40.61
N HIS A 617 11.44 -14.58 40.80
CA HIS A 617 11.75 -15.78 40.03
C HIS A 617 10.50 -16.27 39.30
N VAL A 618 10.64 -16.64 38.03
CA VAL A 618 9.56 -17.28 37.24
C VAL A 618 10.04 -18.63 36.74
N LYS A 619 9.12 -19.61 36.73
CA LYS A 619 9.40 -20.97 36.26
C LYS A 619 8.83 -21.14 34.86
N ILE A 620 9.63 -21.69 33.96
CA ILE A 620 9.18 -22.05 32.61
C ILE A 620 8.22 -23.24 32.69
N PHE A 621 7.14 -23.20 31.90
CA PHE A 621 6.17 -24.28 31.84
C PHE A 621 6.81 -25.65 31.53
N THR A 622 6.18 -26.72 32.03
CA THR A 622 6.40 -28.06 31.49
C THR A 622 5.76 -28.16 30.11
N VAL A 623 6.21 -29.11 29.29
CA VAL A 623 5.70 -29.30 27.92
C VAL A 623 4.18 -29.47 27.90
N ASP A 624 3.64 -30.35 28.76
CA ASP A 624 2.19 -30.61 28.84
C ASP A 624 1.39 -29.37 29.30
N ALA A 625 1.93 -28.63 30.27
CA ALA A 625 1.28 -27.42 30.78
C ALA A 625 1.26 -26.31 29.73
N TYR A 626 2.37 -26.14 28.99
CA TYR A 626 2.46 -25.20 27.87
C TYR A 626 1.47 -25.56 26.76
N GLU A 627 1.37 -26.84 26.40
CA GLU A 627 0.46 -27.28 25.37
C GLU A 627 -1.01 -27.02 25.71
N LYS A 628 -1.39 -27.31 26.96
CA LYS A 628 -2.74 -27.03 27.45
C LYS A 628 -3.02 -25.53 27.45
N PHE A 629 -2.07 -24.74 27.97
CA PHE A 629 -2.18 -23.28 28.02
C PHE A 629 -2.35 -22.68 26.62
N VAL A 630 -1.54 -23.08 25.65
CA VAL A 630 -1.60 -22.52 24.30
C VAL A 630 -2.91 -22.91 23.59
N LYS A 631 -3.41 -24.14 23.77
CA LYS A 631 -4.71 -24.57 23.20
C LYS A 631 -5.88 -23.78 23.81
N GLU A 632 -5.89 -23.54 25.11
CA GLU A 632 -6.97 -22.81 25.81
C GLU A 632 -6.96 -21.31 25.50
N HIS A 633 -5.77 -20.68 25.48
CA HIS A 633 -5.63 -19.23 25.36
C HIS A 633 -5.57 -18.72 23.91
N TYR A 634 -5.15 -19.54 22.94
CA TYR A 634 -4.95 -19.10 21.55
C TYR A 634 -5.85 -19.84 20.53
N SER A 635 -6.86 -20.60 20.97
CA SER A 635 -7.81 -21.33 20.10
C SER A 635 -8.48 -20.46 19.03
N LYS A 636 -8.84 -19.20 19.37
CA LYS A 636 -9.42 -18.22 18.44
C LYS A 636 -8.41 -17.69 17.42
N SER A 637 -7.11 -17.77 17.70
CA SER A 637 -6.02 -17.33 16.81
C SER A 637 -5.22 -18.52 16.27
N ARG A 638 -5.86 -19.30 15.39
CA ARG A 638 -5.28 -20.55 14.83
C ARG A 638 -3.86 -20.38 14.27
N GLY A 639 -3.58 -19.25 13.61
CA GLY A 639 -2.25 -18.95 13.06
C GLY A 639 -1.16 -18.76 14.12
N LYS A 640 -1.47 -18.08 15.23
CA LYS A 640 -0.55 -17.86 16.36
C LYS A 640 -0.37 -19.13 17.18
N MET A 641 -1.46 -19.85 17.46
CA MET A 641 -1.43 -21.15 18.12
C MET A 641 -0.51 -22.14 17.39
N LYS A 642 -0.62 -22.23 16.06
CA LYS A 642 0.23 -23.14 15.27
C LYS A 642 1.72 -22.78 15.37
N LYS A 643 2.07 -21.49 15.46
CA LYS A 643 3.48 -21.04 15.61
C LYS A 643 4.03 -21.29 17.00
N LEU A 644 3.23 -21.12 18.04
CA LEU A 644 3.63 -21.40 19.43
C LEU A 644 3.92 -22.88 19.67
N MET A 645 3.24 -23.79 18.97
CA MET A 645 3.43 -25.25 19.07
C MET A 645 4.41 -25.81 18.02
N MET A 646 5.18 -24.95 17.37
CA MET A 646 5.99 -25.32 16.23
C MET A 646 7.39 -25.75 16.67
N ASP A 647 7.77 -26.97 16.27
CA ASP A 647 9.10 -27.54 16.53
C ASP A 647 10.16 -27.21 15.48
N GLU A 648 9.75 -26.79 14.29
CA GLU A 648 10.63 -26.60 13.13
C GLU A 648 10.26 -25.33 12.39
N ILE A 649 11.25 -24.63 11.84
CA ILE A 649 11.01 -23.40 11.09
C ILE A 649 10.14 -23.71 9.87
N PRO A 650 9.09 -22.91 9.58
CA PRO A 650 8.31 -23.08 8.37
C PRO A 650 9.20 -22.99 7.13
N GLU A 651 9.09 -23.98 6.26
CA GLU A 651 9.67 -23.96 4.92
C GLU A 651 8.89 -23.06 3.93
N ALA A 652 7.72 -22.55 4.32
CA ALA A 652 6.83 -21.79 3.46
C ALA A 652 7.40 -20.41 3.10
N PHE A 653 7.02 -19.88 1.94
CA PHE A 653 7.43 -18.54 1.52
C PHE A 653 6.94 -17.49 2.53
N VAL A 654 7.85 -16.59 2.92
CA VAL A 654 7.52 -15.42 3.73
C VAL A 654 6.62 -14.49 2.91
N GLN A 655 5.68 -13.78 3.55
CA GLN A 655 4.78 -12.83 2.88
C GLN A 655 5.54 -11.81 1.99
N ARG A 656 6.75 -11.43 2.39
CA ARG A 656 7.67 -10.60 1.59
C ARG A 656 8.01 -11.27 0.25
N GLN A 657 8.44 -12.53 0.28
CA GLN A 657 8.80 -13.29 -0.92
C GLN A 657 7.58 -13.49 -1.85
N LEU A 658 6.37 -13.62 -1.31
CA LEU A 658 5.14 -13.65 -2.11
C LEU A 658 4.88 -12.31 -2.83
N ASN A 659 5.10 -11.19 -2.14
CA ASN A 659 4.98 -9.86 -2.75
C ASN A 659 6.05 -9.64 -3.82
N ASP A 660 7.29 -10.02 -3.54
CA ASP A 660 8.41 -9.95 -4.49
C ASP A 660 8.12 -10.79 -5.73
N SER A 661 7.64 -12.03 -5.55
CA SER A 661 7.23 -12.92 -6.64
C SER A 661 6.13 -12.33 -7.52
N ARG A 662 5.12 -11.67 -6.93
CA ARG A 662 4.06 -10.97 -7.69
C ARG A 662 4.60 -9.78 -8.46
N TYR A 663 5.59 -9.07 -7.91
CA TYR A 663 6.20 -7.94 -8.59
C TYR A 663 7.06 -8.41 -9.78
N ILE A 664 7.93 -9.41 -9.57
CA ILE A 664 8.71 -10.08 -10.63
C ILE A 664 7.77 -10.52 -11.75
N SER A 665 6.70 -11.24 -11.40
CA SER A 665 5.67 -11.72 -12.31
C SER A 665 5.07 -10.64 -13.22
N LYS A 666 4.94 -9.40 -12.73
CA LYS A 666 4.36 -8.29 -13.50
C LYS A 666 5.39 -7.71 -14.47
N VAL A 667 6.62 -7.53 -14.03
CA VAL A 667 7.68 -6.92 -14.84
C VAL A 667 8.19 -7.88 -15.90
N VAL A 668 8.45 -9.14 -15.53
CA VAL A 668 8.94 -10.17 -16.46
C VAL A 668 7.96 -10.37 -17.62
N LYS A 669 6.65 -10.36 -17.38
CA LYS A 669 5.66 -10.46 -18.48
C LYS A 669 5.81 -9.38 -19.53
N ASN A 670 5.99 -8.14 -19.10
CA ASN A 670 6.14 -7.02 -20.02
C ASN A 670 7.44 -7.17 -20.81
N LEU A 671 8.54 -7.54 -20.14
CA LEU A 671 9.83 -7.74 -20.80
C LEU A 671 9.82 -8.93 -21.77
N MET A 672 9.25 -10.07 -21.37
CA MET A 672 9.11 -11.24 -22.26
C MET A 672 8.16 -10.93 -23.43
N SER A 673 7.18 -10.06 -23.23
CA SER A 673 6.33 -9.59 -24.33
C SER A 673 7.11 -8.81 -25.37
N ASN A 674 8.25 -8.18 -25.04
CA ASN A 674 9.07 -7.53 -26.06
C ASN A 674 9.74 -8.55 -26.99
N ILE A 675 9.91 -9.81 -26.56
CA ILE A 675 10.63 -10.85 -27.33
C ILE A 675 9.71 -11.52 -28.35
N VAL A 676 8.51 -11.93 -27.93
CA VAL A 676 7.61 -12.79 -28.74
C VAL A 676 6.44 -12.04 -29.38
N ARG A 677 6.43 -10.71 -29.27
CA ARG A 677 5.38 -9.86 -29.83
C ARG A 677 5.47 -9.79 -31.35
N GLU A 678 4.30 -9.79 -31.98
CA GLU A 678 4.15 -9.55 -33.42
C GLU A 678 4.15 -8.04 -33.73
N ASP A 679 4.59 -7.64 -34.93
CA ASP A 679 4.83 -6.23 -35.27
C ASP A 679 3.56 -5.37 -35.23
N ASP A 680 2.38 -5.96 -35.42
CA ASP A 680 1.06 -5.33 -35.37
C ASP A 680 0.37 -5.44 -34.00
N GLU A 681 0.97 -6.16 -33.04
CA GLU A 681 0.37 -6.41 -31.74
C GLU A 681 0.57 -5.22 -30.79
N GLN A 682 -0.53 -4.66 -30.30
CA GLN A 682 -0.53 -3.42 -29.51
C GLN A 682 -0.99 -3.60 -28.07
N GLU A 683 -1.38 -4.80 -27.66
CA GLU A 683 -1.72 -5.08 -26.26
C GLU A 683 -0.50 -4.95 -25.35
N ALA A 684 -0.65 -4.58 -24.09
CA ALA A 684 0.49 -4.44 -23.18
C ALA A 684 1.24 -5.76 -22.94
N ILE A 685 0.55 -6.90 -23.08
CA ILE A 685 1.12 -8.24 -22.95
C ILE A 685 0.92 -8.95 -24.27
N SER A 686 1.96 -9.59 -24.79
CA SER A 686 1.85 -10.35 -26.02
C SER A 686 1.00 -11.60 -25.82
N LYS A 687 0.21 -11.96 -26.83
CA LYS A 687 -0.52 -13.22 -26.91
C LYS A 687 0.45 -14.41 -26.86
N ASN A 688 1.68 -14.26 -27.31
CA ASN A 688 2.66 -15.34 -27.27
C ASN A 688 3.34 -15.48 -25.89
N VAL A 689 2.88 -14.74 -24.87
CA VAL A 689 3.25 -14.96 -23.47
C VAL A 689 2.14 -15.71 -22.74
N ILE A 690 2.37 -17.00 -22.47
CA ILE A 690 1.48 -17.82 -21.64
C ILE A 690 1.84 -17.73 -20.17
N VAL A 691 0.80 -17.71 -19.35
CA VAL A 691 0.92 -17.51 -17.91
C VAL A 691 0.29 -18.68 -17.18
N CYS A 692 1.12 -19.46 -16.51
CA CYS A 692 0.72 -20.58 -15.67
C CYS A 692 0.71 -20.20 -14.19
N ASN A 693 0.06 -20.99 -13.36
CA ASN A 693 0.16 -20.88 -11.90
C ASN A 693 0.62 -22.22 -11.31
N GLY A 694 1.22 -22.18 -10.13
CA GLY A 694 1.78 -23.38 -9.50
C GLY A 694 0.77 -24.47 -9.16
N ALA A 695 -0.51 -24.11 -9.00
CA ALA A 695 -1.57 -25.11 -8.82
C ALA A 695 -1.80 -25.91 -10.11
N ILE A 696 -1.87 -25.25 -11.27
CA ILE A 696 -1.98 -25.88 -12.58
C ILE A 696 -0.76 -26.74 -12.87
N THR A 697 0.45 -26.20 -12.64
CA THR A 697 1.70 -26.96 -12.82
C THR A 697 1.69 -28.24 -11.99
N SER A 698 1.23 -28.17 -10.73
CA SER A 698 1.16 -29.33 -9.84
C SER A 698 0.14 -30.37 -10.30
N ILE A 699 -1.04 -29.95 -10.76
CA ILE A 699 -2.07 -30.84 -11.31
C ILE A 699 -1.57 -31.53 -12.57
N LEU A 700 -1.02 -30.78 -13.53
CA LEU A 700 -0.48 -31.33 -14.77
C LEU A 700 0.67 -32.30 -14.51
N LYS A 701 1.56 -31.98 -13.57
CA LYS A 701 2.67 -32.86 -13.17
C LYS A 701 2.15 -34.20 -12.61
N GLN A 702 1.05 -34.17 -11.87
CA GLN A 702 0.40 -35.38 -11.37
C GLN A 702 -0.28 -36.15 -12.50
N ASP A 703 -1.10 -35.48 -13.32
CA ASP A 703 -1.86 -36.11 -14.40
C ASP A 703 -0.96 -36.70 -15.50
N TRP A 704 0.22 -36.11 -15.73
CA TRP A 704 1.21 -36.61 -16.70
C TRP A 704 2.18 -37.64 -16.10
N GLY A 705 2.01 -38.04 -14.83
CA GLY A 705 2.85 -39.07 -14.19
C GLY A 705 4.29 -38.63 -13.91
N LEU A 706 4.60 -37.34 -13.99
CA LEU A 706 5.96 -36.82 -13.79
C LEU A 706 6.43 -36.90 -12.33
N ASN A 707 5.51 -37.12 -11.39
CA ASN A 707 5.86 -37.43 -10.01
C ASN A 707 6.61 -38.76 -9.89
N ASP A 708 6.30 -39.74 -10.75
CA ASP A 708 6.96 -41.04 -10.73
C ASP A 708 8.39 -40.92 -11.26
N ILE A 709 8.59 -40.17 -12.34
CA ILE A 709 9.94 -39.83 -12.86
C ILE A 709 10.74 -39.07 -11.80
N TRP A 710 10.11 -38.13 -11.07
CA TRP A 710 10.78 -37.45 -9.97
C TRP A 710 11.23 -38.43 -8.89
N ASN A 711 10.40 -39.41 -8.53
CA ASN A 711 10.74 -40.45 -7.56
C ASN A 711 11.93 -41.30 -8.05
N GLU A 712 11.98 -41.67 -9.32
CA GLU A 712 13.15 -42.36 -9.91
C GLU A 712 14.43 -41.51 -9.82
N LEU A 713 14.35 -40.22 -10.16
CA LEU A 713 15.52 -39.32 -10.15
C LEU A 713 16.14 -39.13 -8.75
N ILE A 714 15.32 -39.22 -7.70
CA ILE A 714 15.78 -39.08 -6.30
C ILE A 714 16.11 -40.43 -5.65
N THR A 715 15.64 -41.55 -6.20
CA THR A 715 15.81 -42.91 -5.66
C THR A 715 17.27 -43.23 -5.27
N PRO A 716 18.29 -42.94 -6.11
CA PRO A 716 19.68 -43.23 -5.76
C PRO A 716 20.15 -42.59 -4.44
N ARG A 717 19.54 -41.47 -4.02
CA ARG A 717 19.84 -40.81 -2.75
C ARG A 717 19.32 -41.60 -1.56
N PHE A 718 18.12 -42.15 -1.66
CA PHE A 718 17.51 -42.96 -0.61
C PHE A 718 18.20 -44.33 -0.49
N GLU A 719 18.58 -44.94 -1.62
CA GLU A 719 19.41 -46.14 -1.61
C GLU A 719 20.78 -45.91 -0.95
N ARG A 720 21.41 -44.76 -1.22
CA ARG A 720 22.66 -44.37 -0.56
C ARG A 720 22.47 -44.15 0.95
N LEU A 721 21.34 -43.59 1.38
CA LEU A 721 21.04 -43.42 2.80
C LEU A 721 20.90 -44.77 3.50
N ASN A 722 20.13 -45.70 2.93
CA ASN A 722 20.02 -47.08 3.43
C ASN A 722 21.39 -47.76 3.57
N LYS A 723 22.30 -47.57 2.59
CA LYS A 723 23.67 -48.08 2.67
C LYS A 723 24.50 -47.44 3.78
N LEU A 724 24.33 -46.14 4.04
CA LEU A 724 25.08 -45.42 5.07
C LEU A 724 24.58 -45.75 6.48
N THR A 725 23.28 -45.99 6.65
CA THR A 725 22.67 -46.31 7.95
C THR A 725 22.62 -47.81 8.23
N ASN A 726 23.02 -48.65 7.26
CA ASN A 726 22.82 -50.10 7.29
C ASN A 726 21.37 -50.47 7.68
N SER A 727 20.39 -49.74 7.14
CA SER A 727 18.97 -49.96 7.41
C SER A 727 18.12 -49.89 6.15
N SER A 728 16.86 -50.31 6.23
CA SER A 728 15.86 -50.18 5.15
C SER A 728 14.87 -49.05 5.42
N ASP A 729 15.16 -48.16 6.37
CA ASP A 729 14.18 -47.19 6.88
C ASP A 729 13.84 -46.08 5.87
N PHE A 730 14.64 -45.90 4.81
CA PHE A 730 14.47 -44.89 3.78
C PHE A 730 13.84 -45.44 2.48
N GLY A 731 13.37 -46.69 2.49
CA GLY A 731 12.60 -47.28 1.40
C GLY A 731 13.10 -48.65 0.98
N GLU A 732 12.29 -49.34 0.17
CA GLU A 732 12.56 -50.70 -0.31
C GLU A 732 12.05 -50.93 -1.74
N TRP A 733 12.64 -51.90 -2.42
CA TRP A 733 12.20 -52.34 -3.74
C TRP A 733 10.97 -53.23 -3.60
N THR A 734 9.87 -52.83 -4.24
CA THR A 734 8.60 -53.59 -4.23
C THR A 734 8.14 -53.87 -5.66
N SER A 735 7.44 -54.99 -5.88
CA SER A 735 6.80 -55.26 -7.17
C SER A 735 5.37 -54.72 -7.15
N LYS A 736 5.06 -53.76 -8.01
CA LYS A 736 3.69 -53.29 -8.29
C LYS A 736 3.40 -53.54 -9.76
N ASP A 737 2.30 -54.25 -10.04
CA ASP A 737 1.84 -54.57 -11.39
C ASP A 737 2.93 -55.15 -12.31
N GLY A 738 3.80 -56.01 -11.76
CA GLY A 738 4.89 -56.66 -12.50
C GLY A 738 6.13 -55.79 -12.75
N LYS A 739 6.18 -54.55 -12.24
CA LYS A 739 7.35 -53.65 -12.31
C LYS A 739 8.00 -53.50 -10.94
N GLN A 740 9.34 -53.55 -10.89
CA GLN A 740 10.09 -53.23 -9.68
C GLN A 740 10.14 -51.72 -9.49
N VAL A 741 9.60 -51.22 -8.38
CA VAL A 741 9.57 -49.81 -8.03
C VAL A 741 10.11 -49.63 -6.63
N PHE A 742 11.08 -48.71 -6.47
CA PHE A 742 11.62 -48.34 -5.18
C PHE A 742 10.65 -47.39 -4.45
N GLN A 743 10.07 -47.83 -3.34
CA GLN A 743 9.17 -47.01 -2.54
C GLN A 743 9.98 -46.15 -1.58
N THR A 744 10.21 -44.90 -1.97
CA THR A 744 10.92 -43.93 -1.11
C THR A 744 10.12 -43.61 0.15
N GLN A 745 10.69 -43.97 1.29
CA GLN A 745 10.16 -43.76 2.63
C GLN A 745 11.06 -42.79 3.40
N VAL A 746 10.49 -42.10 4.38
CA VAL A 746 11.27 -41.38 5.39
C VAL A 746 10.82 -41.89 6.75
N PRO A 747 11.73 -42.19 7.70
CA PRO A 747 11.36 -42.59 9.05
C PRO A 747 10.39 -41.61 9.70
N PHE A 748 9.41 -42.10 10.47
CA PHE A 748 8.35 -41.26 11.06
C PHE A 748 8.89 -40.02 11.81
N LEU A 749 10.00 -40.17 12.54
CA LEU A 749 10.65 -39.09 13.28
C LEU A 749 11.25 -37.99 12.38
N LEU A 750 11.51 -38.29 11.10
CA LEU A 750 12.10 -37.41 10.10
C LEU A 750 11.10 -36.95 9.03
N GLN A 751 9.83 -37.41 9.09
CA GLN A 751 8.79 -37.00 8.13
C GLN A 751 8.29 -35.57 8.36
N LYS A 752 8.36 -35.08 9.60
CA LYS A 752 7.95 -33.72 9.95
C LYS A 752 8.90 -32.73 9.25
N GLY A 753 8.35 -31.74 8.54
CA GLY A 753 9.13 -30.73 7.81
C GLY A 753 9.77 -31.17 6.49
N PHE A 754 9.87 -32.48 6.21
CA PHE A 754 10.55 -32.98 5.02
C PHE A 754 9.76 -32.76 3.72
N ASN A 755 10.43 -32.21 2.70
CA ASN A 755 9.86 -32.04 1.37
C ASN A 755 10.70 -32.73 0.28
N LYS A 756 10.16 -33.81 -0.31
CA LYS A 756 10.78 -34.55 -1.43
C LYS A 756 11.14 -33.69 -2.63
N LYS A 757 10.48 -32.54 -2.84
CA LYS A 757 10.79 -31.61 -3.93
C LYS A 757 12.10 -30.86 -3.70
N ARG A 758 12.44 -30.56 -2.45
CA ARG A 758 13.53 -29.61 -2.10
C ARG A 758 14.90 -30.25 -1.92
N ILE A 759 14.97 -31.57 -1.90
CA ILE A 759 16.24 -32.31 -1.77
C ILE A 759 17.13 -32.17 -3.01
N ASP A 760 16.58 -31.72 -4.14
CA ASP A 760 17.28 -31.61 -5.41
C ASP A 760 16.71 -30.47 -6.27
N HIS A 761 17.56 -29.56 -6.75
CA HIS A 761 17.15 -28.38 -7.53
C HIS A 761 16.64 -28.69 -8.94
N ARG A 762 16.87 -29.91 -9.46
CA ARG A 762 16.39 -30.33 -10.79
C ARG A 762 14.86 -30.32 -10.91
N HIS A 763 14.13 -30.26 -9.81
CA HIS A 763 12.68 -30.08 -9.85
C HIS A 763 12.27 -28.77 -10.55
N HIS A 764 13.11 -27.72 -10.51
CA HIS A 764 12.85 -26.47 -11.22
C HIS A 764 12.82 -26.67 -12.73
N ALA A 765 13.74 -27.50 -13.27
CA ALA A 765 13.75 -27.85 -14.68
C ALA A 765 12.52 -28.70 -15.06
N LEU A 766 12.13 -29.67 -14.20
CA LEU A 766 10.93 -30.46 -14.41
C LEU A 766 9.67 -29.58 -14.43
N ASP A 767 9.56 -28.64 -13.50
CA ASP A 767 8.46 -27.67 -13.46
C ASP A 767 8.48 -26.78 -14.71
N ALA A 768 9.65 -26.29 -15.16
CA ALA A 768 9.80 -25.50 -16.38
C ALA A 768 9.35 -26.25 -17.64
N ILE A 769 9.64 -27.55 -17.75
CA ILE A 769 9.14 -28.40 -18.85
C ILE A 769 7.62 -28.51 -18.82
N VAL A 770 7.04 -28.73 -17.63
CA VAL A 770 5.57 -28.75 -17.49
C VAL A 770 4.96 -27.43 -17.93
N ILE A 771 5.56 -26.31 -17.51
CA ILE A 771 5.12 -24.97 -17.89
C ILE A 771 5.20 -24.77 -19.40
N ALA A 772 6.29 -25.18 -20.04
CA ALA A 772 6.46 -25.08 -21.49
C ALA A 772 5.44 -25.93 -22.27
N CYS A 773 5.10 -27.12 -21.79
CA CYS A 773 4.08 -27.97 -22.43
C CYS A 773 2.64 -27.54 -22.11
N ALA A 774 2.41 -26.72 -21.08
CA ALA A 774 1.09 -26.27 -20.68
C ALA A 774 0.54 -25.23 -21.68
N THR A 775 -0.61 -25.53 -22.27
CA THR A 775 -1.26 -24.64 -23.26
C THR A 775 -2.38 -23.80 -22.65
N ARG A 776 -2.82 -22.74 -23.35
CA ARG A 776 -4.00 -21.93 -22.99
C ARG A 776 -5.24 -22.77 -22.72
N SER A 777 -5.40 -23.89 -23.45
CA SER A 777 -6.54 -24.79 -23.29
C SER A 777 -6.51 -25.49 -21.92
N HIS A 778 -5.33 -26.00 -21.49
CA HIS A 778 -5.14 -26.59 -20.17
C HIS A 778 -5.46 -25.58 -19.06
N ILE A 779 -4.93 -24.36 -19.18
CA ILE A 779 -5.13 -23.30 -18.19
C ILE A 779 -6.61 -22.90 -18.08
N ASN A 780 -7.29 -22.75 -19.22
CA ASN A 780 -8.70 -22.37 -19.25
C ASN A 780 -9.60 -23.48 -18.69
N TYR A 781 -9.31 -24.74 -19.02
CA TYR A 781 -10.04 -25.89 -18.50
C TYR A 781 -9.95 -25.96 -16.96
N LEU A 782 -8.73 -26.02 -16.42
CA LEU A 782 -8.50 -26.16 -14.98
C LEU A 782 -9.01 -24.95 -14.18
N ASN A 783 -8.93 -23.73 -14.71
CA ASN A 783 -9.51 -22.56 -14.05
C ASN A 783 -11.03 -22.59 -14.00
N ASN A 784 -11.71 -23.07 -15.05
CA ASN A 784 -13.15 -23.20 -15.04
C ASN A 784 -13.62 -24.32 -14.12
N GLU A 785 -12.87 -25.42 -14.05
CA GLU A 785 -13.12 -26.51 -13.11
C GLU A 785 -12.97 -26.05 -11.65
N SER A 786 -11.89 -25.30 -11.35
CA SER A 786 -11.70 -24.69 -10.03
C SER A 786 -12.83 -23.74 -9.65
N ALA A 787 -13.32 -22.94 -10.61
CA ALA A 787 -14.41 -21.98 -10.38
C ALA A 787 -15.76 -22.64 -10.03
N LEU A 788 -15.94 -23.92 -10.37
CA LEU A 788 -17.15 -24.70 -10.04
C LEU A 788 -17.17 -25.23 -8.61
N GLY A 789 -16.04 -25.20 -7.89
CA GLY A 789 -15.98 -25.57 -6.47
C GLY A 789 -16.47 -27.01 -6.20
N LYS A 790 -17.48 -27.14 -5.33
CA LYS A 790 -18.09 -28.41 -4.89
C LYS A 790 -19.20 -28.93 -5.82
N ALA A 791 -19.32 -28.42 -7.04
CA ALA A 791 -20.27 -28.95 -8.02
C ALA A 791 -20.05 -30.46 -8.25
N THR A 792 -21.12 -31.18 -8.56
CA THR A 792 -21.07 -32.63 -8.80
C THR A 792 -20.16 -32.95 -9.99
N LYS A 793 -19.57 -34.16 -10.01
CA LYS A 793 -18.68 -34.59 -11.10
C LYS A 793 -19.35 -34.44 -12.48
N THR A 794 -20.65 -34.71 -12.54
CA THR A 794 -21.50 -34.57 -13.74
C THR A 794 -21.65 -33.11 -14.21
N GLU A 795 -21.74 -32.14 -13.30
CA GLU A 795 -21.80 -30.71 -13.65
C GLU A 795 -20.45 -30.16 -14.09
N LYS A 796 -19.37 -30.63 -13.47
CA LYS A 796 -18.00 -30.33 -13.90
C LYS A 796 -17.72 -30.89 -15.30
N ASP A 797 -18.20 -32.10 -15.57
CA ASP A 797 -18.03 -32.78 -16.84
C ASP A 797 -18.83 -32.14 -18.00
N LYS A 798 -19.98 -31.52 -17.70
CA LYS A 798 -20.79 -30.78 -18.68
C LYS A 798 -20.22 -29.38 -19.00
N LYS A 799 -19.58 -28.72 -18.04
CA LYS A 799 -19.06 -27.36 -18.24
C LYS A 799 -17.70 -27.41 -18.93
N ARG A 800 -17.62 -26.83 -20.13
CA ARG A 800 -16.45 -26.88 -21.02
C ARG A 800 -16.08 -28.29 -21.50
N TYR A 801 -17.11 -29.10 -21.82
CA TYR A 801 -16.95 -30.40 -22.47
C TYR A 801 -16.06 -30.34 -23.73
N ASP A 802 -16.12 -29.24 -24.47
CA ASP A 802 -15.24 -28.91 -25.60
C ASP A 802 -13.76 -29.06 -25.25
N LEU A 803 -13.31 -28.41 -24.17
CA LEU A 803 -11.91 -28.44 -23.73
C LEU A 803 -11.55 -29.79 -23.10
N LYS A 804 -12.45 -30.38 -22.30
CA LYS A 804 -12.23 -31.69 -21.69
C LYS A 804 -12.02 -32.76 -22.77
N HIS A 805 -12.89 -32.78 -23.78
CA HIS A 805 -12.76 -33.73 -24.89
C HIS A 805 -11.44 -33.49 -25.62
N LYS A 806 -11.11 -32.24 -25.99
CA LYS A 806 -9.85 -31.91 -26.68
C LYS A 806 -8.59 -32.36 -25.92
N LEU A 807 -8.58 -32.26 -24.59
CA LEU A 807 -7.38 -32.49 -23.77
C LEU A 807 -7.30 -33.90 -23.17
N CYS A 808 -8.44 -34.49 -22.81
CA CYS A 808 -8.49 -35.73 -22.03
C CYS A 808 -8.97 -36.95 -22.84
N THR A 809 -9.49 -36.76 -24.05
CA THR A 809 -9.79 -37.90 -24.93
C THR A 809 -8.65 -38.08 -25.93
N LYS A 810 -8.05 -39.28 -25.94
CA LYS A 810 -7.09 -39.67 -26.98
C LYS A 810 -7.81 -39.60 -28.32
N ARG A 811 -7.49 -38.60 -29.16
CA ARG A 811 -7.57 -38.82 -30.61
C ARG A 811 -6.51 -39.87 -30.91
N PHE A 812 -6.90 -41.01 -31.43
CA PHE A 812 -5.95 -41.99 -31.93
C PHE A 812 -4.98 -41.28 -32.89
N ASN A 813 -3.69 -41.28 -32.57
CA ASN A 813 -2.65 -41.01 -33.56
C ASN A 813 -2.64 -42.20 -34.51
N THR A 814 -3.50 -42.18 -35.52
CA THR A 814 -3.30 -42.96 -36.74
C THR A 814 -2.49 -42.10 -37.70
N GLY A 815 -1.18 -42.32 -37.74
CA GLY A 815 -0.29 -41.77 -38.78
C GLY A 815 0.83 -40.86 -38.26
N SER A 816 1.91 -41.47 -37.79
CA SER A 816 3.28 -40.98 -38.00
C SER A 816 4.16 -42.17 -38.35
#